data_AF-A0A565EAK6-F1
#
_entry.id   AF-A0A565EAK6-F1
#
_cell.length_a   1.000
_cell.length_b   1.000
_cell.length_c   1.000
_cell.angle_alpha   90.00
_cell.angle_beta   90.00
_cell.angle_gamma   90.00
#
_symmetry.space_group_name_H-M   'P 1'
#
loop_
_entity.id
_entity.type
_entity.pdbx_description
1 polymer ?
#
loop_
_entity_poly.entity_id
_entity_poly.type
_entity_poly.pdbx_seq_one_letter_code
_entity_poly.pdbx_strand_id
1 'polypeptide(L)'
;MGSLMNFRKSLTDTLRKEDGQIALILAFAFLALLGAIGGSFLYRMRLEQRAASNYQDSVKAHYLAEAGIERATAELRNDNNEYDDLYESWALGFKETWEEGKYSVYYEEKEESKERLGIFDEAAKININAVGMNNYNDGWTPYEISLAAIEVLNKKLSSDVIKAIIVYRYGPDGAPGVKGVDDDEDNSLLQTDGIDNDADGKIDELDEGIDEPDEFRPQQPYGDDNPFDTVEEIKLVPGIGEVIFNEIKGYLTIYSYDKNLDKEGKLRININKAPPSKISQALQEVGMPAEKAEQIAVNIVDFRDEDNFPTAYQGKYGIERTPYINEVMPNFTTSVRVAVEELIEGGVEFLKDKIKGEIKKKLKEKMKGIVPVLEKEIEKSTSSKEEELKKGVQRIIEDYQPLKEENKIITKLFRLLGDKTAQAAEKKPPKKAKIEIEIEWIELFNPYEVPCEIGGWQIKTSLGTRALGGKISSRSYRLIFNMVIAMPGLNIGKEILGDNKDTVILRNKRRNIVDKVSYSSYGLPWSAWEKNDPRNREFASILPGGSPGFRNWFWMPEVGEGKNKNDYSSFYVKDKPFANIGEIGFIHCEEWRTIRLEQGGEWQILDKITVADPPEKPVQGRININTASKQVLEALPGIDSILSQAIINYGNSKKRPFNEIGEILQILLLARLGSNGKDDDKDGYTDEEDEREAIFRSLSNLITTRSNCFTVISRGEVVKNDEIVAERKIKAVIDRGSLPIKIKYYRELSED
;
A
#
# COMPACT_ATOMS: atom_id res chain seq x y z
N MET A 1 -117.15 62.06 29.70
CA MET A 1 -115.77 62.60 29.72
C MET A 1 -114.93 62.17 30.94
N GLY A 2 -115.47 61.52 31.98
CA GLY A 2 -114.70 61.13 33.19
C GLY A 2 -113.99 59.76 33.19
N SER A 3 -114.32 58.84 32.28
CA SER A 3 -113.75 57.47 32.30
C SER A 3 -112.40 57.37 31.56
N LEU A 4 -112.22 58.10 30.45
CA LEU A 4 -110.96 58.12 29.68
C LEU A 4 -109.81 58.88 30.39
N MET A 5 -110.13 59.79 31.31
CA MET A 5 -109.13 60.58 32.02
C MET A 5 -108.49 59.82 33.19
N ASN A 6 -109.21 58.86 33.79
CA ASN A 6 -108.68 58.00 34.86
C ASN A 6 -107.82 56.83 34.32
N PHE A 7 -108.13 56.31 33.12
CA PHE A 7 -107.31 55.27 32.50
C PHE A 7 -105.94 55.79 32.04
N ARG A 8 -105.90 57.04 31.53
CA ARG A 8 -104.64 57.68 31.09
C ARG A 8 -103.72 58.02 32.27
N LYS A 9 -104.29 58.43 33.41
CA LYS A 9 -103.54 58.73 34.64
C LYS A 9 -103.00 57.45 35.31
N SER A 10 -103.78 56.37 35.29
CA SER A 10 -103.36 55.04 35.76
C SER A 10 -102.22 54.46 34.91
N LEU A 11 -102.25 54.59 33.58
CA LEU A 11 -101.16 54.12 32.72
C LEU A 11 -99.87 54.95 32.93
N THR A 12 -99.98 56.28 33.06
CA THR A 12 -98.80 57.14 33.27
C THR A 12 -98.17 57.00 34.66
N ASP A 13 -98.94 56.72 35.72
CA ASP A 13 -98.36 56.46 37.06
C ASP A 13 -97.79 55.04 37.19
N THR A 14 -98.23 54.09 36.35
CA THR A 14 -97.63 52.74 36.25
C THR A 14 -96.34 52.79 35.41
N LEU A 15 -96.35 53.48 34.27
CA LEU A 15 -95.17 53.68 33.41
C LEU A 15 -94.07 54.52 34.07
N ARG A 16 -94.41 55.56 34.85
CA ARG A 16 -93.41 56.39 35.56
C ARG A 16 -92.77 55.68 36.76
N LYS A 17 -93.36 54.58 37.25
CA LYS A 17 -92.76 53.63 38.20
C LYS A 17 -91.90 52.56 37.51
N GLU A 18 -92.13 52.31 36.22
CA GLU A 18 -91.38 51.34 35.40
C GLU A 18 -90.18 51.96 34.67
N ASP A 19 -90.17 53.27 34.37
CA ASP A 19 -89.03 53.97 33.72
C ASP A 19 -87.71 53.81 34.50
N GLY A 20 -87.78 53.86 35.84
CA GLY A 20 -86.63 53.59 36.71
C GLY A 20 -86.19 52.13 36.70
N GLN A 21 -87.11 51.19 36.49
CA GLN A 21 -86.81 49.76 36.39
C GLN A 21 -86.20 49.41 35.03
N ILE A 22 -86.70 50.00 33.93
CA ILE A 22 -86.15 49.83 32.58
C ILE A 22 -84.75 50.45 32.50
N ALA A 23 -84.54 51.65 33.04
CA ALA A 23 -83.23 52.28 33.13
C ALA A 23 -82.24 51.46 33.97
N LEU A 24 -82.71 50.84 35.06
CA LEU A 24 -81.90 49.95 35.89
C LEU A 24 -81.52 48.65 35.17
N ILE A 25 -82.46 48.02 34.46
CA ILE A 25 -82.20 46.81 33.64
C ILE A 25 -81.21 47.15 32.51
N LEU A 26 -81.39 48.28 31.82
CA LEU A 26 -80.44 48.74 30.79
C LEU A 26 -79.06 49.03 31.40
N ALA A 27 -78.99 49.67 32.57
CA ALA A 27 -77.73 49.90 33.25
C ALA A 27 -77.03 48.59 33.64
N PHE A 28 -77.77 47.59 34.15
CA PHE A 28 -77.23 46.27 34.43
C PHE A 28 -76.82 45.51 33.18
N ALA A 29 -77.57 45.62 32.07
CA ALA A 29 -77.22 45.01 30.79
C ALA A 29 -75.93 45.64 30.20
N PHE A 30 -75.80 46.96 30.27
CA PHE A 30 -74.58 47.67 29.89
C PHE A 30 -73.39 47.32 30.81
N LEU A 31 -73.60 47.23 32.13
CA LEU A 31 -72.57 46.77 33.08
C LEU A 31 -72.15 45.33 32.81
N ALA A 32 -73.09 44.43 32.53
CA ALA A 32 -72.80 43.05 32.16
C ALA A 32 -72.03 42.96 30.85
N LEU A 33 -72.39 43.77 29.85
CA LEU A 33 -71.67 43.86 28.57
C LEU A 33 -70.25 44.40 28.76
N LEU A 34 -70.08 45.50 29.51
CA LEU A 34 -68.77 46.06 29.83
C LEU A 34 -67.91 45.08 30.64
N GLY A 35 -68.52 44.35 31.58
CA GLY A 35 -67.87 43.30 32.34
C GLY A 35 -67.39 42.14 31.45
N ALA A 36 -68.22 41.72 30.49
CA ALA A 36 -67.85 40.69 29.51
C ALA A 36 -66.70 41.13 28.60
N ILE A 37 -66.74 42.36 28.09
CA ILE A 37 -65.67 42.94 27.26
C ILE A 37 -64.38 43.07 28.08
N GLY A 38 -64.45 43.65 29.28
CA GLY A 38 -63.30 43.80 30.17
C GLY A 38 -62.69 42.45 30.56
N GLY A 39 -63.52 41.45 30.86
CA GLY A 39 -63.09 40.09 31.14
C GLY A 39 -62.40 39.43 29.93
N SER A 40 -62.97 39.56 28.73
CA SER A 40 -62.36 39.05 27.49
C SER A 40 -61.01 39.72 27.19
N PHE A 41 -60.90 41.04 27.40
CA PHE A 41 -59.66 41.79 27.23
C PHE A 41 -58.58 41.33 28.21
N LEU A 42 -58.90 41.19 29.50
CA LEU A 42 -57.96 40.70 30.51
C LEU A 42 -57.50 39.27 30.23
N TYR A 43 -58.41 38.41 29.75
CA TYR A 43 -58.07 37.05 29.34
C TYR A 43 -57.10 37.05 28.16
N ARG A 44 -57.38 37.84 27.11
CA ARG A 44 -56.46 38.01 25.98
C ARG A 44 -55.10 38.55 26.43
N MET A 45 -55.07 39.58 27.28
CA MET A 45 -53.82 40.15 27.79
C MET A 45 -52.98 39.12 28.56
N ARG A 46 -53.61 38.25 29.36
CA ARG A 46 -52.91 37.15 30.04
C ARG A 46 -52.39 36.09 29.08
N LEU A 47 -53.15 35.77 28.03
CA LEU A 47 -52.69 34.85 26.98
C LEU A 47 -51.48 35.42 26.23
N GLU A 48 -51.55 36.68 25.80
CA GLU A 48 -50.44 37.38 25.14
C GLU A 48 -49.20 37.46 26.04
N GLN A 49 -49.39 37.77 27.33
CA GLN A 49 -48.29 37.80 28.29
C GLN A 49 -47.61 36.42 28.44
N ARG A 50 -48.40 35.34 28.45
CA ARG A 50 -47.86 33.96 28.48
C ARG A 50 -47.16 33.60 27.18
N ALA A 51 -47.74 33.95 26.03
CA ALA A 51 -47.14 33.71 24.72
C ALA A 51 -45.80 34.45 24.58
N ALA A 52 -45.74 35.71 25.00
CA ALA A 52 -44.51 36.51 25.02
C ALA A 52 -43.44 35.91 25.96
N SER A 53 -43.84 35.44 27.15
CA SER A 53 -42.92 34.75 28.07
C SER A 53 -42.38 33.46 27.48
N ASN A 54 -43.24 32.62 26.89
CA ASN A 54 -42.82 31.36 26.26
C ASN A 54 -41.91 31.63 25.05
N TYR A 55 -42.19 32.67 24.26
CA TYR A 55 -41.32 33.09 23.17
C TYR A 55 -39.95 33.54 23.67
N GLN A 56 -39.92 34.35 24.74
CA GLN A 56 -38.65 34.76 25.37
C GLN A 56 -37.85 33.55 25.87
N ASP A 57 -38.50 32.59 26.54
CA ASP A 57 -37.85 31.38 27.04
C ASP A 57 -37.37 30.48 25.89
N SER A 58 -38.14 30.37 24.80
CA SER A 58 -37.71 29.68 23.57
C SER A 58 -36.50 30.32 22.92
N VAL A 59 -36.43 31.66 22.87
CA VAL A 59 -35.28 32.38 22.31
C VAL A 59 -34.04 32.17 23.20
N LYS A 60 -34.21 32.19 24.53
CA LYS A 60 -33.12 31.84 25.45
C LYS A 60 -32.63 30.41 25.23
N ALA A 61 -33.53 29.44 25.11
CA ALA A 61 -33.18 28.04 24.83
C ALA A 61 -32.40 27.90 23.52
N HIS A 62 -32.77 28.64 22.47
CA HIS A 62 -32.06 28.68 21.20
C HIS A 62 -30.61 29.19 21.37
N TYR A 63 -30.41 30.34 22.01
CA TYR A 63 -29.06 30.87 22.26
C TYR A 63 -28.22 29.99 23.19
N LEU A 64 -28.84 29.26 24.12
CA LEU A 64 -28.14 28.24 24.92
C LEU A 64 -27.66 27.07 24.05
N ALA A 65 -28.47 26.63 23.10
CA ALA A 65 -28.06 25.60 22.14
C ALA A 65 -26.93 26.11 21.22
N GLU A 66 -27.01 27.35 20.72
CA GLU A 66 -25.91 27.98 19.97
C GLU A 66 -24.62 28.07 20.79
N ALA A 67 -24.73 28.42 22.09
CA ALA A 67 -23.57 28.44 22.98
C ALA A 67 -22.91 27.06 23.09
N GLY A 68 -23.67 25.97 23.05
CA GLY A 68 -23.12 24.63 23.01
C GLY A 68 -22.38 24.31 21.70
N ILE A 69 -22.86 24.81 20.55
CA ILE A 69 -22.14 24.71 19.26
C ILE A 69 -20.85 25.51 19.28
N GLU A 70 -20.85 26.72 19.82
CA GLU A 70 -19.64 27.54 19.96
C GLU A 70 -18.63 26.91 20.93
N ARG A 71 -19.12 26.35 22.05
CA ARG A 71 -18.29 25.59 23.00
C ARG A 71 -17.66 24.36 22.35
N ALA A 72 -18.41 23.63 21.52
CA ALA A 72 -17.91 22.50 20.74
C ALA A 72 -16.87 22.92 19.71
N THR A 73 -17.12 24.02 18.99
CA THR A 73 -16.19 24.62 18.04
C THR A 73 -14.88 25.01 18.72
N ALA A 74 -14.95 25.59 19.92
CA ALA A 74 -13.78 25.94 20.71
C ALA A 74 -13.00 24.71 21.20
N GLU A 75 -13.70 23.62 21.57
CA GLU A 75 -13.06 22.36 21.96
C GLU A 75 -12.27 21.77 20.78
N LEU A 76 -12.92 21.60 19.63
CA LEU A 76 -12.30 21.06 18.41
C LEU A 76 -11.17 21.95 17.88
N ARG A 77 -11.20 23.26 18.14
CA ARG A 77 -10.10 24.18 17.79
C ARG A 77 -8.88 24.00 18.69
N ASN A 78 -9.12 23.70 19.96
CA ASN A 78 -8.05 23.54 20.95
C ASN A 78 -7.45 22.14 20.91
N ASP A 79 -8.17 21.18 20.31
CA ASP A 79 -7.65 19.86 20.03
C ASP A 79 -6.63 19.88 18.89
N ASN A 80 -5.37 19.66 19.24
CA ASN A 80 -4.20 19.76 18.35
C ASN A 80 -3.27 18.55 18.51
N ASN A 81 -3.80 17.42 19.01
CA ASN A 81 -3.07 16.17 19.10
C ASN A 81 -2.93 15.52 17.70
N GLU A 82 -2.22 14.40 17.64
CA GLU A 82 -1.91 13.76 16.37
C GLU A 82 -2.99 12.80 15.84
N TYR A 83 -4.08 12.61 16.55
CA TYR A 83 -5.11 11.61 16.26
C TYR A 83 -6.46 12.04 16.83
N ASP A 84 -7.55 11.47 16.35
CA ASP A 84 -8.89 11.64 16.93
C ASP A 84 -9.41 10.31 17.48
N ASP A 85 -9.82 10.28 18.75
CA ASP A 85 -10.31 9.07 19.42
C ASP A 85 -11.50 9.29 20.39
N LEU A 86 -12.18 8.20 20.78
CA LEU A 86 -13.41 8.23 21.61
C LEU A 86 -13.20 8.57 23.10
N TYR A 87 -11.96 8.69 23.57
CA TYR A 87 -11.56 8.99 24.95
C TYR A 87 -11.13 10.46 25.15
N GLU A 88 -11.18 11.25 24.09
CA GLU A 88 -10.84 12.66 24.13
C GLU A 88 -11.92 13.52 24.76
N SER A 89 -11.53 14.74 25.15
CA SER A 89 -12.43 15.70 25.80
C SER A 89 -13.64 16.04 24.93
N TRP A 90 -13.46 16.14 23.61
CA TRP A 90 -14.55 16.39 22.66
C TRP A 90 -15.53 15.20 22.59
N ALA A 91 -15.03 13.96 22.66
CA ALA A 91 -15.83 12.74 22.56
C ALA A 91 -16.63 12.43 23.84
N LEU A 92 -16.12 12.82 25.01
CA LEU A 92 -16.79 12.64 26.31
C LEU A 92 -17.94 13.64 26.54
N GLY A 93 -17.93 14.75 25.81
CA GLY A 93 -18.96 15.78 25.84
C GLY A 93 -18.97 16.63 27.12
N PHE A 94 -19.86 17.61 27.13
CA PHE A 94 -19.94 18.57 28.22
C PHE A 94 -21.36 19.09 28.39
N LYS A 95 -21.64 19.51 29.63
CA LYS A 95 -22.89 20.12 30.06
C LYS A 95 -22.56 21.27 30.98
N GLU A 96 -23.08 22.45 30.65
CA GLU A 96 -22.83 23.67 31.43
C GLU A 96 -24.16 24.34 31.78
N THR A 97 -24.17 25.03 32.92
CA THR A 97 -25.34 25.74 33.45
C THR A 97 -24.99 27.22 33.56
N TRP A 98 -25.88 28.08 33.08
CA TRP A 98 -25.76 29.52 33.12
C TRP A 98 -27.06 30.15 33.63
N GLU A 99 -27.06 30.70 34.84
CA GLU A 99 -28.23 31.26 35.52
C GLU A 99 -29.44 30.29 35.56
N GLU A 100 -30.54 30.63 34.87
CA GLU A 100 -31.76 29.84 34.72
C GLU A 100 -31.72 28.92 33.47
N GLY A 101 -30.56 28.76 32.84
CA GLY A 101 -30.38 27.99 31.61
C GLY A 101 -29.29 26.94 31.72
N LYS A 102 -29.36 25.89 30.90
CA LYS A 102 -28.28 24.92 30.73
C LYS A 102 -28.20 24.48 29.28
N TYR A 103 -27.02 24.08 28.84
CA TYR A 103 -26.85 23.38 27.56
C TYR A 103 -26.12 22.06 27.75
N SER A 104 -26.38 21.13 26.84
CA SER A 104 -25.73 19.82 26.77
C SER A 104 -25.35 19.52 25.33
N VAL A 105 -24.15 19.00 25.12
CA VAL A 105 -23.67 18.54 23.81
C VAL A 105 -23.62 17.02 23.79
N TYR A 106 -24.27 16.43 22.79
CA TYR A 106 -24.42 15.00 22.65
C TYR A 106 -24.45 14.58 21.17
N TYR A 107 -24.43 13.27 20.96
CA TYR A 107 -24.75 12.62 19.70
C TYR A 107 -25.71 11.45 19.94
N GLU A 108 -26.37 11.02 18.86
CA GLU A 108 -27.26 9.87 18.88
C GLU A 108 -26.49 8.61 18.50
N GLU A 109 -26.46 7.61 19.39
CA GLU A 109 -25.89 6.30 19.08
C GLU A 109 -26.97 5.25 18.89
N LYS A 110 -26.92 4.57 17.75
CA LYS A 110 -27.98 3.65 17.31
C LYS A 110 -28.03 2.35 18.11
N GLU A 111 -26.88 1.82 18.54
CA GLU A 111 -26.83 0.51 19.21
C GLU A 111 -27.56 0.51 20.56
N GLU A 112 -27.60 1.64 21.27
CA GLU A 112 -28.28 1.74 22.57
C GLU A 112 -29.54 2.60 22.56
N SER A 113 -29.86 3.31 21.47
CA SER A 113 -30.94 4.32 21.42
C SER A 113 -30.85 5.30 22.61
N LYS A 114 -29.62 5.69 22.98
CA LYS A 114 -29.34 6.61 24.07
C LYS A 114 -28.60 7.83 23.54
N GLU A 115 -28.99 9.00 24.01
CA GLU A 115 -28.19 10.20 23.86
C GLU A 115 -26.90 10.02 24.68
N ARG A 116 -25.75 10.04 24.01
CA ARG A 116 -24.44 10.04 24.67
C ARG A 116 -23.86 11.44 24.62
N LEU A 117 -23.41 11.93 25.76
CA LEU A 117 -22.66 13.19 25.82
C LEU A 117 -21.42 13.05 24.96
N GLY A 118 -21.18 14.01 24.08
CA GLY A 118 -20.06 13.98 23.15
C GLY A 118 -20.33 14.68 21.83
N ILE A 119 -19.28 14.71 21.02
CA ILE A 119 -19.31 15.09 19.62
C ILE A 119 -19.04 13.81 18.81
N PHE A 120 -19.62 13.68 17.62
CA PHE A 120 -19.45 12.50 16.77
C PHE A 120 -18.47 12.77 15.63
N ASP A 121 -17.55 11.85 15.37
CA ASP A 121 -16.58 11.94 14.29
C ASP A 121 -17.18 11.47 12.95
N GLU A 122 -17.22 12.33 11.93
CA GLU A 122 -17.76 11.95 10.62
C GLU A 122 -16.84 11.01 9.83
N ALA A 123 -15.53 10.98 10.10
CA ALA A 123 -14.63 10.00 9.48
C ALA A 123 -14.82 8.58 10.04
N ALA A 124 -15.62 8.40 11.09
CA ALA A 124 -16.05 7.08 11.57
C ALA A 124 -17.12 6.41 10.68
N LYS A 125 -17.54 7.07 9.58
CA LYS A 125 -18.61 6.66 8.67
C LYS A 125 -18.10 6.52 7.23
N ILE A 126 -18.87 5.79 6.42
CA ILE A 126 -18.61 5.60 4.99
C ILE A 126 -19.08 6.85 4.23
N ASN A 127 -18.21 7.42 3.40
CA ASN A 127 -18.54 8.58 2.58
C ASN A 127 -19.20 8.17 1.27
N ILE A 128 -20.50 8.45 1.12
CA ILE A 128 -21.28 8.05 -0.06
C ILE A 128 -20.87 8.76 -1.36
N ASN A 129 -20.18 9.89 -1.25
CA ASN A 129 -19.61 10.60 -2.39
C ASN A 129 -18.21 10.10 -2.78
N ALA A 130 -17.61 9.16 -2.05
CA ALA A 130 -16.28 8.63 -2.35
C ALA A 130 -16.29 7.12 -2.64
N VAL A 131 -17.07 6.36 -1.87
CA VAL A 131 -17.16 4.90 -1.89
C VAL A 131 -17.60 4.32 -3.25
N GLY A 132 -17.10 3.13 -3.62
CA GLY A 132 -17.42 2.41 -4.86
C GLY A 132 -18.28 1.18 -4.65
N MET A 133 -18.46 0.36 -5.69
CA MET A 133 -19.44 -0.74 -5.65
C MET A 133 -18.97 -1.98 -4.92
N ASN A 134 -17.86 -2.63 -5.31
CA ASN A 134 -17.53 -3.97 -4.77
C ASN A 134 -16.15 -4.57 -5.05
N ASN A 135 -15.29 -3.88 -5.77
CA ASN A 135 -14.02 -4.44 -6.17
C ASN A 135 -12.91 -3.76 -5.37
N TYR A 136 -12.10 -4.60 -4.74
CA TYR A 136 -10.86 -4.19 -4.10
C TYR A 136 -9.76 -4.84 -4.90
N ASN A 137 -8.83 -4.05 -5.40
CA ASN A 137 -7.73 -4.55 -6.22
C ASN A 137 -6.42 -4.11 -5.55
N ASP A 138 -6.06 -2.84 -5.67
CA ASP A 138 -4.76 -2.35 -5.23
C ASP A 138 -4.81 -1.44 -3.99
N GLY A 139 -5.99 -1.10 -3.48
CA GLY A 139 -6.15 -0.14 -2.38
C GLY A 139 -5.69 1.26 -2.79
N TRP A 140 -5.92 1.65 -4.05
CA TRP A 140 -5.45 2.90 -4.64
C TRP A 140 -6.14 4.11 -4.03
N THR A 141 -7.47 4.14 -4.02
CA THR A 141 -8.26 5.26 -3.47
C THR A 141 -9.42 4.79 -2.59
N PRO A 142 -9.98 5.66 -1.73
CA PRO A 142 -11.20 5.35 -0.95
C PRO A 142 -12.43 4.92 -1.77
N TYR A 143 -12.39 5.03 -3.10
CA TYR A 143 -13.36 4.39 -3.99
C TYR A 143 -13.42 2.87 -3.81
N GLU A 144 -12.33 2.23 -3.41
CA GLU A 144 -12.32 0.78 -3.15
C GLU A 144 -13.01 0.39 -1.83
N ILE A 145 -13.43 1.34 -0.98
CA ILE A 145 -14.26 0.97 0.18
C ILE A 145 -15.59 0.40 -0.35
N SER A 146 -16.06 -0.73 0.19
CA SER A 146 -17.23 -1.40 -0.38
C SER A 146 -18.56 -0.90 0.19
N LEU A 147 -19.45 -0.49 -0.71
CA LEU A 147 -20.87 -0.27 -0.40
C LEU A 147 -21.62 -1.56 -0.06
N ALA A 148 -21.17 -2.75 -0.49
CA ALA A 148 -21.87 -4.00 -0.14
C ALA A 148 -21.70 -4.39 1.31
N ALA A 149 -20.75 -3.81 2.04
CA ALA A 149 -20.75 -3.88 3.50
C ALA A 149 -22.05 -3.32 4.10
N ILE A 150 -22.75 -2.43 3.39
CA ILE A 150 -24.08 -1.95 3.79
C ILE A 150 -25.13 -3.07 3.68
N GLU A 151 -24.96 -4.11 2.86
CA GLU A 151 -25.81 -5.31 2.93
C GLU A 151 -25.63 -6.05 4.26
N VAL A 152 -24.41 -6.04 4.82
CA VAL A 152 -24.14 -6.55 6.18
C VAL A 152 -24.86 -5.70 7.23
N LEU A 153 -24.89 -4.38 7.03
CA LEU A 153 -25.65 -3.43 7.87
C LEU A 153 -27.16 -3.63 7.75
N ASN A 154 -27.65 -3.94 6.54
CA ASN A 154 -29.06 -4.08 6.22
C ASN A 154 -29.30 -5.08 5.08
N LYS A 155 -29.59 -6.33 5.45
CA LYS A 155 -29.85 -7.46 4.54
C LYS A 155 -31.03 -7.27 3.56
N LYS A 156 -31.79 -6.18 3.68
CA LYS A 156 -32.90 -5.84 2.77
C LYS A 156 -32.43 -5.08 1.53
N LEU A 157 -31.22 -4.53 1.54
CA LEU A 157 -30.63 -3.88 0.37
C LEU A 157 -30.21 -4.94 -0.63
N SER A 158 -30.61 -4.77 -1.89
CA SER A 158 -30.12 -5.57 -3.00
C SER A 158 -28.98 -4.83 -3.70
N SER A 159 -28.18 -5.57 -4.46
CA SER A 159 -27.17 -5.01 -5.36
C SER A 159 -27.74 -3.97 -6.33
N ASP A 160 -29.01 -4.09 -6.75
CA ASP A 160 -29.69 -3.09 -7.59
C ASP A 160 -29.89 -1.75 -6.87
N VAL A 161 -30.15 -1.76 -5.56
CA VAL A 161 -30.27 -0.52 -4.78
C VAL A 161 -28.90 0.14 -4.60
N ILE A 162 -27.85 -0.66 -4.38
CA ILE A 162 -26.47 -0.15 -4.33
C ILE A 162 -26.09 0.50 -5.66
N LYS A 163 -26.41 -0.13 -6.78
CA LYS A 163 -26.24 0.45 -8.11
C LYS A 163 -26.97 1.77 -8.28
N ALA A 164 -28.19 1.86 -7.76
CA ALA A 164 -28.98 3.09 -7.81
C ALA A 164 -28.35 4.25 -7.02
N ILE A 165 -27.58 3.98 -5.95
CA ILE A 165 -26.83 5.03 -5.23
C ILE A 165 -25.76 5.65 -6.13
N ILE A 166 -24.96 4.81 -6.81
CA ILE A 166 -23.91 5.29 -7.73
C ILE A 166 -24.52 6.01 -8.93
N VAL A 167 -25.58 5.46 -9.54
CA VAL A 167 -26.29 6.13 -10.64
C VAL A 167 -26.89 7.46 -10.19
N TYR A 168 -27.41 7.56 -8.96
CA TYR A 168 -27.88 8.86 -8.46
C TYR A 168 -26.75 9.88 -8.35
N ARG A 169 -25.55 9.43 -7.93
CA ARG A 169 -24.35 10.25 -7.76
C ARG A 169 -23.79 10.77 -9.07
N TYR A 170 -23.70 9.90 -10.08
CA TYR A 170 -23.18 10.20 -11.40
C TYR A 170 -24.22 10.81 -12.34
N GLY A 171 -25.50 10.71 -11.99
CA GLY A 171 -26.58 11.25 -12.80
C GLY A 171 -27.13 10.26 -13.85
N PRO A 172 -28.07 10.73 -14.68
CA PRO A 172 -28.77 9.91 -15.67
C PRO A 172 -27.91 9.06 -16.61
N ASP A 173 -26.70 9.50 -16.96
CA ASP A 173 -25.82 8.75 -17.85
C ASP A 173 -25.07 7.59 -17.15
N GLY A 174 -25.02 7.65 -15.82
CA GLY A 174 -24.43 6.64 -14.93
C GLY A 174 -22.91 6.58 -14.94
N ALA A 175 -22.23 7.63 -15.43
CA ALA A 175 -20.78 7.74 -15.50
C ALA A 175 -20.31 9.03 -14.79
N PRO A 176 -19.15 9.01 -14.11
CA PRO A 176 -18.60 10.22 -13.52
C PRO A 176 -18.24 11.23 -14.62
N GLY A 177 -18.40 12.52 -14.34
CA GLY A 177 -18.06 13.56 -15.31
C GLY A 177 -18.95 13.55 -16.55
N VAL A 178 -18.36 13.52 -17.74
CA VAL A 178 -19.09 13.41 -19.02
C VAL A 178 -18.87 12.04 -19.63
N LYS A 179 -19.93 11.23 -19.72
CA LYS A 179 -19.84 9.87 -20.24
C LYS A 179 -19.05 9.71 -21.54
N GLY A 180 -18.05 8.83 -21.49
CA GLY A 180 -17.19 8.45 -22.59
C GLY A 180 -16.15 9.49 -22.97
N VAL A 181 -15.87 10.45 -22.07
CA VAL A 181 -14.88 11.51 -22.25
C VAL A 181 -13.85 11.41 -21.13
N ASP A 182 -12.58 11.43 -21.51
CA ASP A 182 -11.43 11.59 -20.62
C ASP A 182 -11.36 13.07 -20.17
N ASP A 183 -11.89 13.37 -18.99
CA ASP A 183 -12.17 14.73 -18.51
C ASP A 183 -10.93 15.47 -17.94
N ASP A 184 -9.86 14.75 -17.61
CA ASP A 184 -8.55 15.30 -17.21
C ASP A 184 -7.38 14.96 -18.14
N GLU A 185 -7.66 14.29 -19.26
CA GLU A 185 -6.71 13.98 -20.34
C GLU A 185 -5.55 13.07 -19.89
N ASP A 186 -5.79 12.15 -18.97
CA ASP A 186 -4.75 11.29 -18.39
C ASP A 186 -4.85 9.81 -18.79
N ASN A 187 -5.88 9.41 -19.53
CA ASN A 187 -6.05 8.05 -20.06
C ASN A 187 -4.78 7.48 -20.70
N SER A 188 -4.05 8.27 -21.49
CA SER A 188 -2.80 7.79 -22.10
C SER A 188 -1.71 7.34 -21.11
N LEU A 189 -1.75 7.84 -19.87
CA LEU A 189 -0.92 7.42 -18.76
C LEU A 189 -1.50 6.16 -18.11
N LEU A 190 -2.80 6.20 -17.76
CA LEU A 190 -3.44 5.20 -16.90
C LEU A 190 -3.57 3.83 -17.56
N GLN A 191 -3.84 3.77 -18.87
CA GLN A 191 -3.86 2.50 -19.65
C GLN A 191 -2.54 1.70 -19.61
N THR A 192 -1.48 2.26 -19.02
CA THR A 192 -0.15 1.68 -18.97
C THR A 192 0.57 1.93 -17.64
N ASP A 193 -0.09 2.37 -16.57
CA ASP A 193 0.59 2.68 -15.32
C ASP A 193 0.71 1.49 -14.35
N GLY A 194 0.13 0.34 -14.70
CA GLY A 194 0.18 -0.91 -13.93
C GLY A 194 -0.64 -0.88 -12.65
N ILE A 195 -1.63 -0.01 -12.55
CA ILE A 195 -2.62 0.08 -11.46
C ILE A 195 -4.00 -0.16 -12.09
N ASP A 196 -4.95 -0.72 -11.34
CA ASP A 196 -6.36 -0.81 -11.75
C ASP A 196 -7.12 0.41 -11.23
N ASN A 197 -7.27 1.42 -12.10
CA ASN A 197 -7.66 2.76 -11.67
C ASN A 197 -9.17 2.91 -11.45
N ASP A 198 -9.98 2.23 -12.26
CA ASP A 198 -11.44 2.21 -12.12
C ASP A 198 -11.97 1.11 -11.18
N ALA A 199 -11.05 0.29 -10.65
CA ALA A 199 -11.30 -0.88 -9.81
C ALA A 199 -12.22 -1.91 -10.50
N ASP A 200 -12.13 -2.12 -11.82
CA ASP A 200 -12.97 -3.09 -12.51
C ASP A 200 -12.43 -4.55 -12.46
N GLY A 201 -11.18 -4.71 -12.01
CA GLY A 201 -10.46 -5.98 -11.91
C GLY A 201 -9.51 -6.24 -13.09
N LYS A 202 -9.34 -5.29 -14.02
CA LYS A 202 -8.38 -5.32 -15.11
C LYS A 202 -7.35 -4.21 -14.90
N ILE A 203 -6.10 -4.53 -15.19
CA ILE A 203 -4.97 -3.60 -15.12
C ILE A 203 -4.55 -3.27 -16.55
N ASP A 204 -4.24 -2.00 -16.83
CA ASP A 204 -3.71 -1.51 -18.10
C ASP A 204 -4.63 -1.83 -19.30
N GLU A 205 -5.86 -1.31 -19.29
CA GLU A 205 -6.82 -1.55 -20.38
C GLU A 205 -7.03 -0.37 -21.33
N LEU A 206 -7.57 -0.64 -22.52
CA LEU A 206 -7.90 0.44 -23.45
C LEU A 206 -9.08 1.22 -22.87
N ASP A 207 -8.92 2.53 -22.78
CA ASP A 207 -9.88 3.49 -22.23
C ASP A 207 -10.05 3.41 -20.71
N GLU A 208 -9.02 2.95 -19.98
CA GLU A 208 -8.98 2.94 -18.51
C GLU A 208 -9.23 4.34 -17.92
N GLY A 209 -8.59 5.38 -18.46
CA GLY A 209 -8.83 6.79 -18.11
C GLY A 209 -10.09 7.42 -18.69
N ILE A 210 -11.17 6.67 -18.82
CA ILE A 210 -12.46 7.20 -19.27
C ILE A 210 -13.53 6.75 -18.27
N ASP A 211 -14.40 7.67 -17.85
CA ASP A 211 -15.46 7.41 -16.88
C ASP A 211 -14.90 6.92 -15.52
N GLU A 212 -13.74 7.47 -15.10
CA GLU A 212 -13.00 7.06 -13.91
C GLU A 212 -13.48 7.70 -12.60
N PRO A 213 -13.23 7.05 -11.44
CA PRO A 213 -13.69 7.55 -10.14
C PRO A 213 -13.24 8.97 -9.76
N ASP A 214 -12.11 9.47 -10.27
CA ASP A 214 -11.56 10.79 -9.94
C ASP A 214 -12.04 11.93 -10.86
N GLU A 215 -12.66 11.60 -12.00
CA GLU A 215 -13.46 12.51 -12.81
C GLU A 215 -14.67 13.03 -12.01
N PHE A 216 -15.19 12.20 -11.08
CA PHE A 216 -16.24 12.61 -10.15
C PHE A 216 -15.73 13.62 -9.12
N ARG A 217 -16.20 14.87 -9.23
CA ARG A 217 -15.73 16.00 -8.42
C ARG A 217 -16.86 16.56 -7.55
N PRO A 218 -17.12 16.03 -6.34
CA PRO A 218 -18.26 16.45 -5.52
C PRO A 218 -18.33 17.95 -5.20
N GLN A 219 -17.18 18.61 -5.07
CA GLN A 219 -17.14 20.05 -4.76
C GLN A 219 -17.27 20.94 -6.01
N GLN A 220 -17.08 20.37 -7.19
CA GLN A 220 -17.23 21.06 -8.48
C GLN A 220 -17.76 20.05 -9.51
N PRO A 221 -19.07 19.69 -9.42
CA PRO A 221 -19.65 18.69 -10.30
C PRO A 221 -19.48 19.06 -11.77
N TYR A 222 -19.31 18.05 -12.61
CA TYR A 222 -19.11 18.18 -14.04
C TYR A 222 -20.11 17.29 -14.80
N GLY A 223 -20.38 17.58 -16.07
CA GLY A 223 -21.42 16.86 -16.81
C GLY A 223 -22.81 16.92 -16.15
N ASP A 224 -23.44 15.75 -15.95
CA ASP A 224 -24.71 15.57 -15.22
C ASP A 224 -24.53 14.96 -13.82
N ASP A 225 -23.29 14.94 -13.30
CA ASP A 225 -22.97 14.54 -11.93
C ASP A 225 -23.85 15.26 -10.90
N ASN A 226 -24.30 14.49 -9.91
CA ASN A 226 -25.19 14.94 -8.85
C ASN A 226 -24.73 14.38 -7.50
N PRO A 227 -23.65 14.93 -6.90
CA PRO A 227 -23.22 14.53 -5.57
C PRO A 227 -24.32 14.71 -4.54
N PHE A 228 -24.28 13.90 -3.49
CA PHE A 228 -25.15 14.10 -2.33
C PHE A 228 -24.73 15.37 -1.57
N ASP A 229 -25.62 16.36 -1.49
CA ASP A 229 -25.42 17.58 -0.71
C ASP A 229 -25.83 17.40 0.76
N THR A 230 -26.70 16.42 1.02
CA THR A 230 -27.09 15.98 2.36
C THR A 230 -27.21 14.45 2.42
N VAL A 231 -26.97 13.87 3.60
CA VAL A 231 -27.12 12.42 3.78
C VAL A 231 -28.59 11.99 3.60
N GLU A 232 -29.55 12.88 3.89
CA GLU A 232 -30.99 12.63 3.75
C GLU A 232 -31.45 12.44 2.28
N GLU A 233 -30.72 12.97 1.30
CA GLU A 233 -31.04 12.81 -0.13
C GLU A 233 -30.95 11.37 -0.61
N ILE A 234 -30.24 10.51 0.11
CA ILE A 234 -30.21 9.08 -0.20
C ILE A 234 -31.62 8.46 -0.21
N LYS A 235 -32.61 9.09 0.43
CA LYS A 235 -34.03 8.69 0.38
C LYS A 235 -34.69 8.89 -0.99
N LEU A 236 -34.08 9.66 -1.87
CA LEU A 236 -34.53 9.87 -3.24
C LEU A 236 -34.10 8.71 -4.15
N VAL A 237 -33.10 7.93 -3.72
CA VAL A 237 -32.63 6.76 -4.44
C VAL A 237 -33.72 5.68 -4.45
N PRO A 238 -34.09 5.14 -5.62
CA PRO A 238 -35.07 4.06 -5.72
C PRO A 238 -34.72 2.87 -4.80
N GLY A 239 -35.68 2.48 -3.98
CA GLY A 239 -35.52 1.40 -3.00
C GLY A 239 -35.13 1.88 -1.59
N ILE A 240 -34.57 3.09 -1.44
CA ILE A 240 -34.19 3.64 -0.14
C ILE A 240 -35.33 4.54 0.37
N GLY A 241 -36.28 3.93 1.08
CA GLY A 241 -37.32 4.68 1.80
C GLY A 241 -36.88 5.14 3.19
N GLU A 242 -37.77 5.85 3.89
CA GLU A 242 -37.56 6.32 5.27
C GLU A 242 -37.16 5.20 6.24
N VAL A 243 -37.73 3.99 6.08
CA VAL A 243 -37.42 2.83 6.93
C VAL A 243 -35.97 2.39 6.76
N ILE A 244 -35.52 2.22 5.52
CA ILE A 244 -34.15 1.79 5.23
C ILE A 244 -33.15 2.89 5.61
N PHE A 245 -33.48 4.15 5.30
CA PHE A 245 -32.66 5.29 5.70
C PHE A 245 -32.40 5.32 7.21
N ASN A 246 -33.44 5.17 8.04
CA ASN A 246 -33.28 5.12 9.49
C ASN A 246 -32.44 3.91 9.96
N GLU A 247 -32.38 2.83 9.17
CA GLU A 247 -31.52 1.68 9.43
C GLU A 247 -30.04 1.92 9.05
N ILE A 248 -29.73 2.77 8.06
CA ILE A 248 -28.35 2.94 7.56
C ILE A 248 -27.71 4.31 7.86
N LYS A 249 -28.50 5.36 8.15
CA LYS A 249 -28.03 6.75 8.30
C LYS A 249 -26.90 6.96 9.32
N GLY A 250 -26.78 6.07 10.30
CA GLY A 250 -25.74 6.14 11.33
C GLY A 250 -24.34 5.78 10.83
N TYR A 251 -24.24 5.12 9.68
CA TYR A 251 -22.99 4.62 9.10
C TYR A 251 -22.54 5.42 7.87
N LEU A 252 -23.34 6.40 7.43
CA LEU A 252 -23.14 7.14 6.20
C LEU A 252 -22.83 8.61 6.49
N THR A 253 -21.92 9.17 5.71
CA THR A 253 -21.58 10.59 5.71
C THR A 253 -21.35 11.09 4.29
N ILE A 254 -21.27 12.41 4.16
CA ILE A 254 -20.66 13.11 3.01
C ILE A 254 -19.49 13.99 3.47
N TYR A 255 -19.13 13.92 4.75
CA TYR A 255 -18.22 14.82 5.45
C TYR A 255 -17.01 14.05 6.01
N SER A 256 -16.26 13.34 5.18
CA SER A 256 -14.98 12.76 5.61
C SER A 256 -13.88 13.00 4.59
N TYR A 257 -12.76 13.53 5.08
CA TYR A 257 -11.57 13.77 4.28
C TYR A 257 -10.31 13.86 5.16
N ASP A 258 -9.17 13.53 4.57
CA ASP A 258 -7.84 13.67 5.14
C ASP A 258 -7.08 14.78 4.39
N LYS A 259 -6.40 15.67 5.12
CA LYS A 259 -5.63 16.79 4.52
C LYS A 259 -4.28 16.37 3.93
N ASN A 260 -3.96 15.09 4.00
CA ASN A 260 -2.70 14.52 3.59
C ASN A 260 -1.50 15.10 4.37
N LEU A 261 -1.68 15.27 5.68
CA LEU A 261 -0.65 15.79 6.60
C LEU A 261 -0.06 14.66 7.45
N ASP A 262 1.26 14.72 7.66
CA ASP A 262 1.98 13.90 8.64
C ASP A 262 1.66 14.32 10.08
N LYS A 263 2.17 13.57 11.05
CA LYS A 263 1.83 13.81 12.45
C LYS A 263 2.27 15.18 12.97
N GLU A 264 3.33 15.75 12.41
CA GLU A 264 3.79 17.11 12.73
C GLU A 264 3.04 18.22 11.98
N GLY A 265 2.06 17.87 11.15
CA GLY A 265 1.22 18.82 10.41
C GLY A 265 1.84 19.33 9.11
N LYS A 266 2.88 18.66 8.58
CA LYS A 266 3.48 18.94 7.28
C LYS A 266 2.79 18.11 6.19
N LEU A 267 2.79 18.59 4.95
CA LEU A 267 2.31 17.80 3.81
C LEU A 267 3.18 16.54 3.62
N ARG A 268 2.51 15.40 3.44
CA ARG A 268 3.15 14.15 3.09
C ARG A 268 3.79 14.24 1.70
N ILE A 269 4.87 13.51 1.51
CA ILE A 269 5.65 13.54 0.28
C ILE A 269 5.08 12.51 -0.69
N ASN A 270 4.68 12.96 -1.89
CA ASN A 270 4.25 12.06 -2.96
C ASN A 270 5.44 11.20 -3.43
N ILE A 271 5.43 9.91 -3.10
CA ILE A 271 6.51 8.97 -3.42
C ILE A 271 6.52 8.51 -4.88
N ASN A 272 5.54 8.89 -5.70
CA ASN A 272 5.58 8.69 -7.15
C ASN A 272 6.32 9.83 -7.88
N LYS A 273 6.40 11.02 -7.28
CA LYS A 273 6.96 12.22 -7.93
C LYS A 273 8.18 12.82 -7.24
N ALA A 274 8.42 12.52 -5.96
CA ALA A 274 9.47 13.17 -5.19
C ALA A 274 10.89 12.74 -5.61
N PRO A 275 11.88 13.65 -5.62
CA PRO A 275 13.28 13.30 -5.86
C PRO A 275 13.90 12.56 -4.67
N PRO A 276 14.99 11.79 -4.86
CA PRO A 276 15.60 10.96 -3.82
C PRO A 276 16.07 11.79 -2.61
N SER A 277 16.46 13.05 -2.81
CA SER A 277 16.87 13.94 -1.70
C SER A 277 15.73 14.24 -0.73
N LYS A 278 14.50 14.47 -1.23
CA LYS A 278 13.34 14.74 -0.38
C LYS A 278 12.89 13.49 0.35
N ILE A 279 12.88 12.35 -0.35
CA ILE A 279 12.55 11.06 0.24
C ILE A 279 13.55 10.75 1.37
N SER A 280 14.84 10.77 1.09
CA SER A 280 15.89 10.52 2.08
C SER A 280 15.78 11.42 3.31
N GLN A 281 15.48 12.71 3.12
CA GLN A 281 15.24 13.63 4.24
C GLN A 281 14.06 13.19 5.11
N ALA A 282 12.93 12.82 4.50
CA ALA A 282 11.74 12.36 5.21
C ALA A 282 12.00 11.10 6.05
N LEU A 283 12.79 10.16 5.51
CA LEU A 283 13.18 8.95 6.22
C LEU A 283 14.08 9.26 7.42
N GLN A 284 14.98 10.23 7.28
CA GLN A 284 15.83 10.67 8.39
C GLN A 284 15.03 11.37 9.49
N GLU A 285 13.95 12.10 9.14
CA GLU A 285 13.05 12.72 10.13
C GLU A 285 12.37 11.70 11.05
N VAL A 286 12.12 10.47 10.58
CA VAL A 286 11.59 9.36 11.41
C VAL A 286 12.68 8.58 12.16
N GLY A 287 13.92 9.07 12.16
CA GLY A 287 15.04 8.49 12.90
C GLY A 287 15.85 7.43 12.13
N MET A 288 15.63 7.28 10.82
CA MET A 288 16.41 6.34 10.00
C MET A 288 17.85 6.86 9.79
N PRO A 289 18.89 5.99 9.91
CA PRO A 289 20.25 6.37 9.59
C PRO A 289 20.40 6.86 8.14
N ALA A 290 21.21 7.91 7.93
CA ALA A 290 21.38 8.54 6.62
C ALA A 290 21.74 7.54 5.51
N GLU A 291 22.70 6.64 5.74
CA GLU A 291 23.11 5.65 4.73
C GLU A 291 21.97 4.71 4.30
N LYS A 292 21.10 4.32 5.24
CA LYS A 292 19.93 3.46 4.96
C LYS A 292 18.84 4.26 4.24
N ALA A 293 18.59 5.48 4.69
CA ALA A 293 17.63 6.39 4.07
C ALA A 293 18.01 6.76 2.63
N GLU A 294 19.30 6.99 2.37
CA GLU A 294 19.83 7.26 1.02
C GLU A 294 19.65 6.04 0.10
N GLN A 295 19.89 4.83 0.60
CA GLN A 295 19.72 3.60 -0.18
C GLN A 295 18.25 3.33 -0.50
N ILE A 296 17.36 3.47 0.49
CA ILE A 296 15.91 3.33 0.26
C ILE A 296 15.42 4.39 -0.72
N ALA A 297 15.90 5.64 -0.62
CA ALA A 297 15.44 6.71 -1.50
C ALA A 297 15.78 6.47 -2.97
N VAL A 298 16.96 5.92 -3.30
CA VAL A 298 17.27 5.55 -4.69
C VAL A 298 16.48 4.34 -5.16
N ASN A 299 16.26 3.36 -4.28
CA ASN A 299 15.45 2.18 -4.60
C ASN A 299 13.97 2.52 -4.83
N ILE A 300 13.41 3.50 -4.10
CA ILE A 300 12.04 4.00 -4.34
C ILE A 300 11.91 4.62 -5.73
N VAL A 301 12.93 5.35 -6.19
CA VAL A 301 12.90 6.00 -7.51
C VAL A 301 12.94 4.96 -8.62
N ASP A 302 13.88 4.01 -8.55
CA ASP A 302 14.00 2.95 -9.56
C ASP A 302 12.84 1.95 -9.50
N PHE A 303 12.20 1.77 -8.34
CA PHE A 303 11.01 0.91 -8.24
C PHE A 303 9.84 1.42 -9.08
N ARG A 304 9.71 2.74 -9.21
CA ARG A 304 8.56 3.40 -9.84
C ARG A 304 8.77 3.88 -11.26
N ASP A 305 10.02 3.91 -11.74
CA ASP A 305 10.32 4.35 -13.10
C ASP A 305 10.57 3.16 -14.03
N GLU A 306 10.19 3.32 -15.29
CA GLU A 306 10.38 2.28 -16.32
C GLU A 306 11.78 2.30 -16.93
N ASP A 307 12.65 3.14 -16.39
CA ASP A 307 13.94 3.31 -16.99
C ASP A 307 14.84 2.10 -16.67
N ASN A 308 16.09 2.10 -17.10
CA ASN A 308 17.00 0.97 -16.85
C ASN A 308 18.35 1.57 -16.41
N PHE A 309 18.28 2.69 -15.70
CA PHE A 309 19.35 3.59 -15.32
C PHE A 309 19.31 3.79 -13.81
N PRO A 310 20.10 2.99 -13.07
CA PRO A 310 20.02 3.03 -11.63
C PRO A 310 20.24 4.43 -11.07
N THR A 311 19.29 4.90 -10.28
CA THR A 311 19.35 6.23 -9.68
C THR A 311 20.54 6.30 -8.75
N ALA A 312 21.35 7.36 -8.86
CA ALA A 312 22.51 7.59 -8.01
C ALA A 312 22.30 8.80 -7.08
N TYR A 313 22.47 8.60 -5.78
CA TYR A 313 22.38 9.66 -4.78
C TYR A 313 23.32 9.39 -3.61
N GLN A 314 24.16 10.38 -3.24
CA GLN A 314 25.14 10.28 -2.15
C GLN A 314 26.04 9.02 -2.18
N GLY A 315 26.32 8.49 -3.38
CA GLY A 315 27.13 7.29 -3.56
C GLY A 315 26.38 5.97 -3.39
N LYS A 316 25.06 6.01 -3.16
CA LYS A 316 24.13 4.88 -3.28
C LYS A 316 23.61 4.77 -4.71
N TYR A 317 23.25 3.56 -5.10
CA TYR A 317 22.70 3.23 -6.42
C TYR A 317 21.41 2.45 -6.22
N GLY A 318 20.39 2.81 -6.97
CA GLY A 318 19.11 2.11 -6.92
C GLY A 318 19.16 0.73 -7.57
N ILE A 319 18.03 0.04 -7.53
CA ILE A 319 17.89 -1.33 -8.01
C ILE A 319 16.90 -1.32 -9.16
N GLU A 320 17.42 -1.67 -10.33
CA GLU A 320 16.69 -1.73 -11.59
C GLU A 320 16.25 -3.14 -11.93
N ARG A 321 15.30 -3.26 -12.86
CA ARG A 321 14.91 -4.54 -13.47
C ARG A 321 15.94 -5.11 -14.44
N THR A 322 17.14 -5.32 -13.95
CA THR A 322 18.33 -5.68 -14.71
C THR A 322 19.02 -6.95 -14.19
N PRO A 323 19.77 -7.66 -15.04
CA PRO A 323 20.58 -8.76 -14.59
C PRO A 323 21.71 -8.24 -13.71
N TYR A 324 21.98 -8.94 -12.62
CA TYR A 324 22.99 -8.60 -11.64
C TYR A 324 24.06 -9.70 -11.56
N ILE A 325 25.17 -9.42 -10.89
CA ILE A 325 26.27 -10.36 -10.69
C ILE A 325 25.88 -11.32 -9.56
N ASN A 326 25.55 -12.57 -9.89
CA ASN A 326 25.17 -13.57 -8.88
C ASN A 326 26.39 -14.28 -8.30
N GLU A 327 27.36 -14.65 -9.13
CA GLU A 327 28.53 -15.44 -8.73
C GLU A 327 29.81 -14.89 -9.36
N VAL A 328 30.90 -14.92 -8.60
CA VAL A 328 32.26 -14.65 -9.09
C VAL A 328 33.20 -15.76 -8.64
N MET A 329 33.82 -16.44 -9.59
CA MET A 329 34.93 -17.37 -9.35
C MET A 329 36.23 -16.74 -9.85
N PRO A 330 37.08 -16.24 -8.94
CA PRO A 330 38.33 -15.58 -9.32
C PRO A 330 39.48 -16.55 -9.59
N ASN A 331 39.48 -17.75 -9.01
CA ASN A 331 40.53 -18.73 -9.30
C ASN A 331 40.04 -20.17 -9.08
N PHE A 332 39.86 -20.87 -10.20
CA PHE A 332 39.75 -22.32 -10.22
C PHE A 332 41.00 -22.92 -10.89
N THR A 333 41.94 -23.40 -10.08
CA THR A 333 43.16 -24.05 -10.55
C THR A 333 43.01 -25.57 -10.61
N THR A 334 43.42 -26.19 -11.72
CA THR A 334 43.57 -27.65 -11.81
C THR A 334 44.85 -28.03 -12.58
N SER A 335 45.48 -29.14 -12.20
CA SER A 335 46.66 -29.66 -12.92
C SER A 335 46.22 -30.30 -14.24
N VAL A 336 46.99 -30.17 -15.34
CA VAL A 336 46.61 -30.71 -16.67
C VAL A 336 46.11 -32.16 -16.64
N ARG A 337 46.63 -33.00 -15.74
CA ARG A 337 46.20 -34.40 -15.61
C ARG A 337 44.78 -34.54 -15.08
N VAL A 338 44.42 -33.73 -14.08
CA VAL A 338 43.09 -33.69 -13.44
C VAL A 338 42.11 -32.88 -14.29
N ALA A 339 42.58 -31.75 -14.85
CA ALA A 339 41.80 -30.89 -15.74
C ALA A 339 41.30 -31.65 -16.96
N VAL A 340 42.14 -32.48 -17.58
CA VAL A 340 41.77 -33.24 -18.78
C VAL A 340 40.87 -34.42 -18.45
N GLU A 341 41.05 -35.12 -17.33
CA GLU A 341 40.14 -36.21 -16.92
C GLU A 341 38.77 -35.67 -16.45
N GLU A 342 38.73 -34.60 -15.65
CA GLU A 342 37.49 -34.04 -15.07
C GLU A 342 36.74 -33.07 -16.01
N LEU A 343 37.38 -32.29 -16.90
CA LEU A 343 36.64 -31.53 -17.93
C LEU A 343 36.01 -32.46 -18.97
N ILE A 344 36.69 -33.57 -19.31
CA ILE A 344 36.19 -34.54 -20.29
C ILE A 344 34.99 -35.31 -19.74
N GLU A 345 34.97 -35.63 -18.44
CA GLU A 345 33.82 -36.27 -17.80
C GLU A 345 32.74 -35.25 -17.42
N GLY A 346 33.03 -34.22 -16.62
CA GLY A 346 32.00 -33.30 -16.10
C GLY A 346 31.51 -32.24 -17.09
N GLY A 347 32.41 -31.62 -17.86
CA GLY A 347 32.06 -30.53 -18.79
C GLY A 347 31.33 -31.02 -20.04
N VAL A 348 31.74 -32.17 -20.58
CA VAL A 348 31.08 -32.80 -21.72
C VAL A 348 29.73 -33.37 -21.32
N GLU A 349 29.59 -33.98 -20.14
CA GLU A 349 28.34 -34.57 -19.65
C GLU A 349 27.30 -33.50 -19.25
N PHE A 350 27.73 -32.40 -18.62
CA PHE A 350 26.88 -31.22 -18.36
C PHE A 350 26.38 -30.55 -19.65
N LEU A 351 27.26 -30.35 -20.64
CA LEU A 351 26.86 -29.83 -21.95
C LEU A 351 25.91 -30.82 -22.66
N LYS A 352 26.13 -32.14 -22.51
CA LYS A 352 25.26 -33.20 -23.07
C LYS A 352 23.86 -33.15 -22.47
N ASP A 353 23.74 -32.96 -21.16
CA ASP A 353 22.45 -32.91 -20.45
C ASP A 353 21.71 -31.59 -20.68
N LYS A 354 22.42 -30.45 -20.70
CA LYS A 354 21.81 -29.14 -20.98
C LYS A 354 21.36 -29.02 -22.44
N ILE A 355 22.15 -29.53 -23.39
CA ILE A 355 21.77 -29.60 -24.82
C ILE A 355 20.62 -30.59 -25.02
N LYS A 356 20.62 -31.77 -24.36
CA LYS A 356 19.46 -32.69 -24.39
C LYS A 356 18.20 -32.06 -23.81
N GLY A 357 18.32 -31.31 -22.71
CA GLY A 357 17.22 -30.60 -22.05
C GLY A 357 16.62 -29.50 -22.93
N GLU A 358 17.45 -28.62 -23.49
CA GLU A 358 17.01 -27.55 -24.40
C GLU A 358 16.45 -28.09 -25.72
N ILE A 359 17.00 -29.18 -26.25
CA ILE A 359 16.49 -29.83 -27.46
C ILE A 359 15.14 -30.51 -27.18
N LYS A 360 14.96 -31.17 -26.03
CA LYS A 360 13.65 -31.72 -25.61
C LYS A 360 12.60 -30.63 -25.42
N LYS A 361 12.98 -29.48 -24.87
CA LYS A 361 12.10 -28.32 -24.65
C LYS A 361 11.67 -27.70 -26.00
N LYS A 362 12.63 -27.45 -26.90
CA LYS A 362 12.37 -26.94 -28.25
C LYS A 362 11.63 -27.92 -29.18
N LEU A 363 11.83 -29.23 -29.03
CA LEU A 363 11.07 -30.28 -29.75
C LEU A 363 9.61 -30.37 -29.30
N LYS A 364 9.35 -30.21 -27.98
CA LYS A 364 7.99 -30.14 -27.43
C LYS A 364 7.23 -28.89 -27.92
N GLU A 365 7.93 -27.78 -28.10
CA GLU A 365 7.34 -26.50 -28.53
C GLU A 365 7.07 -26.42 -30.04
N LYS A 366 7.85 -27.10 -30.90
CA LYS A 366 7.76 -26.87 -32.36
C LYS A 366 7.07 -27.92 -33.22
N MET A 367 6.93 -29.20 -32.84
CA MET A 367 6.40 -30.21 -33.79
C MET A 367 5.63 -31.37 -33.14
N LYS A 368 4.29 -31.38 -33.30
CA LYS A 368 3.50 -32.62 -33.31
C LYS A 368 3.79 -33.36 -34.63
N GLY A 369 4.64 -34.39 -34.57
CA GLY A 369 4.71 -35.47 -35.56
C GLY A 369 5.97 -35.56 -36.42
N ILE A 370 6.55 -36.79 -36.44
CA ILE A 370 7.50 -37.38 -37.42
C ILE A 370 8.95 -36.86 -37.35
N VAL A 371 10.06 -37.64 -37.36
CA VAL A 371 10.41 -39.08 -37.24
C VAL A 371 11.94 -39.14 -36.90
N PRO A 372 12.43 -40.20 -36.22
CA PRO A 372 13.82 -40.47 -35.75
C PRO A 372 15.00 -40.44 -36.78
N VAL A 373 14.79 -39.97 -38.01
CA VAL A 373 15.84 -39.93 -39.05
C VAL A 373 16.77 -38.73 -38.89
N LEU A 374 16.24 -37.59 -38.42
CA LEU A 374 17.02 -36.37 -38.12
C LEU A 374 17.93 -36.53 -36.88
N GLU A 375 17.53 -37.35 -35.90
CA GLU A 375 18.32 -37.63 -34.70
C GLU A 375 19.67 -38.28 -35.04
N LYS A 376 19.66 -39.21 -36.01
CA LYS A 376 20.83 -40.01 -36.39
C LYS A 376 21.89 -39.22 -37.17
N GLU A 377 21.46 -38.23 -37.94
CA GLU A 377 22.33 -37.39 -38.76
C GLU A 377 22.99 -36.27 -37.92
N ILE A 378 22.25 -35.78 -36.91
CA ILE A 378 22.76 -34.85 -35.90
C ILE A 378 23.76 -35.56 -34.96
N GLU A 379 23.47 -36.79 -34.50
CA GLU A 379 24.43 -37.63 -33.75
C GLU A 379 25.75 -37.81 -34.48
N LYS A 380 25.70 -38.07 -35.80
CA LYS A 380 26.88 -38.26 -36.65
C LYS A 380 27.75 -37.01 -36.75
N SER A 381 27.13 -35.84 -36.92
CA SER A 381 27.85 -34.55 -36.98
C SER A 381 28.47 -34.16 -35.64
N THR A 382 27.82 -34.56 -34.53
CA THR A 382 28.26 -34.28 -33.16
C THR A 382 29.43 -35.18 -32.77
N SER A 383 29.38 -36.48 -33.11
CA SER A 383 30.51 -37.41 -32.91
C SER A 383 31.73 -37.11 -33.79
N SER A 384 31.54 -36.52 -34.98
CA SER A 384 32.67 -36.10 -35.83
C SER A 384 33.47 -34.95 -35.20
N LYS A 385 32.79 -33.96 -34.62
CA LYS A 385 33.45 -32.85 -33.90
C LYS A 385 34.06 -33.31 -32.57
N GLU A 386 33.45 -34.31 -31.93
CA GLU A 386 33.97 -35.00 -30.75
C GLU A 386 35.29 -35.74 -31.03
N GLU A 387 35.40 -36.44 -32.16
CA GLU A 387 36.65 -37.09 -32.60
C GLU A 387 37.74 -36.09 -32.96
N GLU A 388 37.39 -34.95 -33.56
CA GLU A 388 38.33 -33.88 -33.87
C GLU A 388 38.92 -33.25 -32.61
N LEU A 389 38.07 -33.00 -31.59
CA LEU A 389 38.49 -32.49 -30.29
C LEU A 389 39.37 -33.49 -29.54
N LYS A 390 38.96 -34.77 -29.50
CA LYS A 390 39.76 -35.87 -28.92
C LYS A 390 41.13 -35.98 -29.59
N LYS A 391 41.20 -35.89 -30.92
CA LYS A 391 42.47 -35.91 -31.67
C LYS A 391 43.33 -34.66 -31.50
N GLY A 392 42.73 -33.50 -31.22
CA GLY A 392 43.46 -32.28 -30.89
C GLY A 392 44.11 -32.35 -29.51
N VAL A 393 43.37 -32.86 -28.52
CA VAL A 393 43.82 -33.07 -27.14
C VAL A 393 44.86 -34.20 -27.07
N GLN A 394 44.65 -35.31 -27.79
CA GLN A 394 45.59 -36.43 -27.86
C GLN A 394 46.95 -36.01 -28.43
N ARG A 395 46.98 -35.14 -29.45
CA ARG A 395 48.23 -34.58 -30.02
C ARG A 395 49.02 -33.76 -29.00
N ILE A 396 48.33 -32.95 -28.19
CA ILE A 396 48.95 -32.16 -27.11
C ILE A 396 49.50 -33.08 -25.99
N ILE A 397 48.85 -34.22 -25.73
CA ILE A 397 49.31 -35.24 -24.78
C ILE A 397 50.54 -36.00 -25.32
N GLU A 398 50.56 -36.32 -26.61
CA GLU A 398 51.65 -37.04 -27.29
C GLU A 398 52.93 -36.19 -27.40
N ASP A 399 52.80 -34.88 -27.67
CA ASP A 399 53.93 -33.93 -27.67
C ASP A 399 54.60 -33.76 -26.28
N TYR A 400 53.95 -34.24 -25.21
CA TYR A 400 54.38 -34.10 -23.82
C TYR A 400 54.91 -35.40 -23.17
N GLN A 401 54.95 -36.54 -23.88
CA GLN A 401 55.58 -37.77 -23.38
C GLN A 401 57.09 -37.84 -23.69
N PRO A 402 57.98 -38.11 -22.70
CA PRO A 402 59.37 -38.40 -22.99
C PRO A 402 59.52 -39.81 -23.58
N LEU A 403 60.17 -39.90 -24.74
CA LEU A 403 60.70 -41.12 -25.36
C LEU A 403 61.31 -42.06 -24.31
N LYS A 404 60.63 -43.17 -24.01
CA LYS A 404 61.22 -44.34 -23.37
C LYS A 404 60.73 -45.59 -24.08
N GLU A 405 61.54 -46.09 -25.00
CA GLU A 405 61.72 -47.53 -25.19
C GLU A 405 62.92 -47.78 -26.10
N GLU A 406 64.07 -48.15 -25.52
CA GLU A 406 65.00 -49.06 -26.20
C GLU A 406 65.96 -49.70 -25.18
N ASN A 407 65.61 -50.91 -24.76
CA ASN A 407 66.49 -52.09 -24.69
C ASN A 407 66.02 -53.06 -23.60
N LYS A 408 65.00 -53.84 -23.98
CA LYS A 408 64.67 -55.11 -23.34
C LYS A 408 65.46 -56.23 -24.03
N ILE A 409 66.79 -56.12 -24.07
CA ILE A 409 67.68 -57.18 -24.55
C ILE A 409 68.86 -57.22 -23.55
N ILE A 410 69.11 -58.41 -22.99
CA ILE A 410 70.16 -58.75 -22.00
C ILE A 410 69.71 -58.74 -20.52
N THR A 411 68.57 -59.36 -20.23
CA THR A 411 68.37 -60.07 -18.93
C THR A 411 68.68 -61.55 -19.09
N LYS A 412 69.91 -61.89 -19.53
CA LYS A 412 70.35 -63.31 -19.53
C LYS A 412 71.86 -63.63 -19.56
N LEU A 413 72.79 -62.67 -19.49
CA LEU A 413 74.22 -63.01 -19.66
C LEU A 413 75.21 -62.68 -18.52
N PHE A 414 74.87 -61.97 -17.44
CA PHE A 414 75.87 -61.71 -16.38
C PHE A 414 75.36 -62.00 -14.95
N ARG A 415 75.28 -63.30 -14.63
CA ARG A 415 75.79 -63.81 -13.35
C ARG A 415 77.26 -64.15 -13.59
N LEU A 416 78.20 -63.39 -13.03
CA LEU A 416 79.51 -63.86 -12.51
C LEU A 416 80.41 -62.64 -12.23
N LEU A 417 80.93 -62.54 -11.00
CA LEU A 417 82.08 -61.71 -10.59
C LEU A 417 81.79 -60.18 -10.62
N GLY A 418 82.01 -59.40 -9.56
CA GLY A 418 83.22 -59.34 -8.77
C GLY A 418 83.96 -58.04 -9.14
N ASP A 419 83.98 -57.10 -8.21
CA ASP A 419 84.84 -55.91 -8.13
C ASP A 419 84.71 -54.73 -9.13
N LYS A 420 84.61 -53.56 -8.50
CA LYS A 420 85.32 -52.29 -8.76
C LYS A 420 84.97 -51.44 -10.00
N THR A 421 84.34 -50.31 -9.66
CA THR A 421 84.69 -48.92 -10.03
C THR A 421 84.91 -48.59 -11.51
N ALA A 422 84.11 -47.66 -12.03
CA ALA A 422 84.59 -46.29 -12.31
C ALA A 422 83.43 -45.36 -12.69
N GLN A 423 83.61 -44.09 -12.32
CA GLN A 423 82.71 -42.96 -12.42
C GLN A 423 82.40 -42.55 -13.87
N ALA A 424 81.20 -42.01 -14.10
CA ALA A 424 81.02 -40.88 -15.02
C ALA A 424 79.72 -40.11 -14.71
N ALA A 425 79.93 -38.87 -14.24
CA ALA A 425 79.08 -37.68 -14.36
C ALA A 425 77.62 -37.74 -13.87
N GLU A 426 77.38 -37.09 -12.73
CA GLU A 426 76.07 -36.53 -12.37
C GLU A 426 75.55 -35.61 -13.49
N LYS A 427 74.45 -35.99 -14.13
CA LYS A 427 73.52 -35.05 -14.76
C LYS A 427 72.28 -34.97 -13.89
N LYS A 428 72.07 -33.81 -13.26
CA LYS A 428 70.80 -33.45 -12.62
C LYS A 428 69.64 -33.68 -13.60
N PRO A 429 68.50 -34.25 -13.17
CA PRO A 429 67.35 -34.44 -14.03
C PRO A 429 66.77 -33.08 -14.48
N PRO A 430 66.19 -32.97 -15.69
CA PRO A 430 65.54 -31.75 -16.12
C PRO A 430 64.31 -31.47 -15.24
N LYS A 431 64.14 -30.21 -14.81
CA LYS A 431 62.95 -29.74 -14.09
C LYS A 431 61.70 -30.01 -14.95
N LYS A 432 60.73 -30.75 -14.41
CA LYS A 432 59.41 -30.96 -15.03
C LYS A 432 58.71 -29.61 -15.19
N ALA A 433 58.32 -29.27 -16.41
CA ALA A 433 57.50 -28.10 -16.72
C ALA A 433 56.08 -28.31 -16.17
N LYS A 434 55.72 -27.56 -15.11
CA LYS A 434 54.36 -27.53 -14.55
C LYS A 434 53.50 -26.67 -15.48
N ILE A 435 52.46 -27.26 -16.07
CA ILE A 435 51.41 -26.51 -16.79
C ILE A 435 50.27 -26.30 -15.81
N GLU A 436 49.86 -25.06 -15.62
CA GLU A 436 48.73 -24.66 -14.77
C GLU A 436 47.61 -24.14 -15.67
N ILE A 437 46.39 -24.64 -15.44
CA ILE A 437 45.17 -24.13 -16.09
C ILE A 437 44.37 -23.44 -14.99
N GLU A 438 44.13 -22.16 -15.21
CA GLU A 438 43.32 -21.30 -14.35
C GLU A 438 42.04 -20.94 -15.10
N ILE A 439 40.92 -21.15 -14.41
CA ILE A 439 39.59 -20.85 -14.92
C ILE A 439 38.96 -19.79 -14.03
N GLU A 440 38.36 -18.79 -14.67
CA GLU A 440 37.63 -17.71 -14.04
C GLU A 440 36.23 -17.62 -14.66
N TRP A 441 35.23 -17.30 -13.86
CA TRP A 441 33.93 -16.92 -14.41
C TRP A 441 33.22 -15.86 -13.56
N ILE A 442 32.34 -15.15 -14.25
CA ILE A 442 31.36 -14.24 -13.65
C ILE A 442 29.99 -14.72 -14.13
N GLU A 443 29.09 -14.99 -13.20
CA GLU A 443 27.70 -15.32 -13.49
C GLU A 443 26.84 -14.06 -13.39
N LEU A 444 26.13 -13.75 -14.48
CA LEU A 444 25.05 -12.79 -14.47
C LEU A 444 23.72 -13.54 -14.41
N PHE A 445 22.85 -13.19 -13.49
CA PHE A 445 21.52 -13.79 -13.35
C PHE A 445 20.43 -12.81 -13.75
N ASN A 446 19.46 -13.29 -14.53
CA ASN A 446 18.23 -12.58 -14.84
C ASN A 446 17.08 -13.21 -14.03
N PRO A 447 16.63 -12.56 -12.94
CA PRO A 447 15.57 -13.09 -12.10
C PRO A 447 14.17 -12.89 -12.68
N TYR A 448 14.02 -12.19 -13.81
CA TYR A 448 12.72 -11.76 -14.33
C TYR A 448 12.14 -12.71 -15.38
N GLU A 449 10.82 -12.66 -15.55
CA GLU A 449 10.06 -13.42 -16.56
C GLU A 449 10.28 -12.92 -17.99
N VAL A 450 10.93 -11.77 -18.14
CA VAL A 450 11.32 -11.21 -19.43
C VAL A 450 12.83 -11.35 -19.66
N PRO A 451 13.26 -11.70 -20.87
CA PRO A 451 14.68 -11.73 -21.19
C PRO A 451 15.35 -10.35 -21.22
N CYS A 452 16.58 -10.23 -20.71
CA CYS A 452 17.35 -8.97 -20.72
C CYS A 452 18.41 -8.89 -21.83
N GLU A 453 18.45 -7.76 -22.55
CA GLU A 453 19.47 -7.46 -23.55
C GLU A 453 20.73 -6.84 -22.91
N ILE A 454 21.84 -7.57 -22.94
CA ILE A 454 23.14 -7.10 -22.41
C ILE A 454 24.09 -6.65 -23.52
N GLY A 455 23.56 -6.43 -24.72
CA GLY A 455 24.28 -5.89 -25.87
C GLY A 455 24.95 -4.55 -25.58
N GLY A 456 26.28 -4.51 -25.55
CA GLY A 456 27.04 -3.28 -25.30
C GLY A 456 27.26 -2.94 -23.84
N TRP A 457 26.82 -3.81 -22.92
CA TRP A 457 27.15 -3.73 -21.50
C TRP A 457 28.63 -4.04 -21.27
N GLN A 458 29.13 -3.78 -20.07
CA GLN A 458 30.52 -4.01 -19.73
C GLN A 458 30.69 -4.50 -18.31
N ILE A 459 31.72 -5.32 -18.12
CA ILE A 459 32.27 -5.62 -16.81
C ILE A 459 33.61 -4.91 -16.69
N LYS A 460 33.79 -4.17 -15.60
CA LYS A 460 35.03 -3.52 -15.24
C LYS A 460 35.56 -4.15 -13.96
N THR A 461 36.85 -4.50 -13.97
CA THR A 461 37.60 -5.07 -12.85
C THR A 461 38.90 -4.28 -12.68
N SER A 462 39.73 -4.66 -11.70
CA SER A 462 41.08 -4.09 -11.55
C SER A 462 41.98 -4.35 -12.77
N LEU A 463 41.75 -5.47 -13.47
CA LEU A 463 42.57 -5.94 -14.59
C LEU A 463 42.14 -5.37 -15.95
N GLY A 464 40.92 -4.86 -16.07
CA GLY A 464 40.48 -4.21 -17.30
C GLY A 464 38.98 -4.07 -17.45
N THR A 465 38.53 -3.98 -18.71
CA THR A 465 37.11 -3.87 -19.05
C THR A 465 36.79 -4.82 -20.19
N ARG A 466 35.75 -5.65 -20.01
CA ARG A 466 35.25 -6.61 -20.99
C ARG A 466 33.85 -6.22 -21.44
N ALA A 467 33.64 -6.09 -22.75
CA ALA A 467 32.31 -5.84 -23.29
C ALA A 467 31.48 -7.13 -23.31
N LEU A 468 30.18 -6.98 -23.09
CA LEU A 468 29.18 -8.02 -23.14
C LEU A 468 28.32 -7.85 -24.41
N GLY A 469 27.78 -8.95 -24.91
CA GLY A 469 26.98 -8.95 -26.14
C GLY A 469 25.97 -10.08 -26.17
N GLY A 470 24.74 -9.83 -26.61
CA GLY A 470 23.66 -10.83 -26.63
C GLY A 470 22.66 -10.63 -25.50
N LYS A 471 21.95 -11.69 -25.15
CA LYS A 471 20.75 -11.66 -24.31
C LYS A 471 20.84 -12.73 -23.21
N ILE A 472 20.23 -12.46 -22.05
CA ILE A 472 20.00 -13.44 -20.99
C ILE A 472 18.51 -13.76 -21.00
N SER A 473 18.15 -15.03 -21.17
CA SER A 473 16.75 -15.47 -21.17
C SER A 473 16.08 -15.21 -19.82
N SER A 474 14.75 -15.23 -19.78
CA SER A 474 13.99 -15.15 -18.53
C SER A 474 14.37 -16.27 -17.56
N ARG A 475 14.40 -15.97 -16.25
CA ARG A 475 14.77 -16.89 -15.17
C ARG A 475 16.03 -17.71 -15.50
N SER A 476 17.06 -17.05 -16.01
CA SER A 476 18.25 -17.73 -16.54
C SER A 476 19.53 -16.98 -16.23
N TYR A 477 20.66 -17.65 -16.41
CA TYR A 477 21.98 -17.11 -16.13
C TYR A 477 22.86 -17.08 -17.37
N ARG A 478 23.89 -16.24 -17.31
CA ARG A 478 24.95 -16.18 -18.31
C ARG A 478 26.31 -16.21 -17.63
N LEU A 479 27.08 -17.22 -18.00
CA LEU A 479 28.47 -17.36 -17.57
C LEU A 479 29.40 -16.61 -18.54
N ILE A 480 30.17 -15.69 -17.99
CA ILE A 480 31.29 -15.03 -18.67
C ILE A 480 32.55 -15.77 -18.28
N PHE A 481 32.85 -16.79 -19.08
CA PHE A 481 33.97 -17.68 -18.86
C PHE A 481 35.29 -17.07 -19.39
N ASN A 482 36.38 -17.35 -18.69
CA ASN A 482 37.74 -17.06 -19.10
C ASN A 482 38.68 -18.19 -18.66
N MET A 483 39.71 -18.46 -19.46
CA MET A 483 40.70 -19.50 -19.19
C MET A 483 42.09 -18.95 -19.50
N VAL A 484 43.01 -19.16 -18.56
CA VAL A 484 44.43 -18.82 -18.69
C VAL A 484 45.23 -20.11 -18.56
N ILE A 485 46.14 -20.33 -19.52
CA ILE A 485 47.01 -21.50 -19.53
C ILE A 485 48.44 -21.00 -19.37
N ALA A 486 49.03 -21.29 -18.21
CA ALA A 486 50.40 -20.94 -17.89
C ALA A 486 51.33 -22.12 -18.17
N MET A 487 52.30 -21.91 -19.07
CA MET A 487 53.36 -22.85 -19.41
C MET A 487 54.72 -22.18 -19.28
N PRO A 488 55.82 -22.91 -19.02
CA PRO A 488 57.14 -22.30 -18.95
C PRO A 488 57.51 -21.54 -20.23
N GLY A 489 57.54 -20.21 -20.15
CA GLY A 489 57.86 -19.32 -21.27
C GLY A 489 56.68 -18.92 -22.17
N LEU A 490 55.45 -19.34 -21.87
CA LEU A 490 54.25 -18.99 -22.65
C LEU A 490 52.99 -18.98 -21.76
N ASN A 491 52.34 -17.81 -21.66
CA ASN A 491 51.02 -17.68 -21.06
C ASN A 491 50.00 -17.43 -22.18
N ILE A 492 48.97 -18.27 -22.27
CA ILE A 492 47.87 -18.13 -23.23
C ILE A 492 46.64 -17.64 -22.46
N GLY A 493 46.05 -16.53 -22.92
CA GLY A 493 44.94 -15.86 -22.24
C GLY A 493 45.41 -14.69 -21.37
N LYS A 494 44.45 -13.94 -20.83
CA LYS A 494 44.68 -12.90 -19.81
C LYS A 494 43.59 -13.05 -18.76
N GLU A 495 43.97 -13.02 -17.49
CA GLU A 495 43.04 -12.95 -16.36
C GLU A 495 42.08 -11.77 -16.54
N ILE A 496 40.84 -11.96 -16.12
CA ILE A 496 39.83 -10.91 -16.07
C ILE A 496 39.47 -10.51 -14.64
N LEU A 497 39.84 -11.32 -13.64
CA LEU A 497 39.56 -11.14 -12.23
C LEU A 497 40.89 -11.09 -11.45
N GLY A 498 41.03 -10.20 -10.47
CA GLY A 498 42.20 -10.21 -9.60
C GLY A 498 42.25 -11.45 -8.68
N ASP A 499 43.43 -12.06 -8.55
CA ASP A 499 43.61 -13.34 -7.84
C ASP A 499 43.27 -13.35 -6.35
N ASN A 500 43.44 -12.21 -5.67
CA ASN A 500 43.34 -12.11 -4.20
C ASN A 500 42.13 -11.29 -3.74
N LYS A 501 41.94 -10.11 -4.31
CA LYS A 501 40.81 -9.22 -4.01
C LYS A 501 40.57 -8.34 -5.22
N ASP A 502 39.33 -8.27 -5.66
CA ASP A 502 38.91 -7.36 -6.72
C ASP A 502 37.46 -6.93 -6.49
N THR A 503 37.06 -5.91 -7.25
CA THR A 503 35.68 -5.45 -7.35
C THR A 503 35.25 -5.54 -8.82
N VAL A 504 34.20 -6.30 -9.05
CA VAL A 504 33.54 -6.43 -10.36
C VAL A 504 32.43 -5.39 -10.43
N ILE A 505 32.50 -4.50 -11.41
CA ILE A 505 31.50 -3.45 -11.66
C ILE A 505 30.80 -3.77 -12.97
N LEU A 506 29.51 -4.08 -12.90
CA LEU A 506 28.65 -4.22 -14.07
C LEU A 506 28.17 -2.84 -14.52
N ARG A 507 28.26 -2.58 -15.82
CA ARG A 507 27.82 -1.32 -16.43
C ARG A 507 26.92 -1.59 -17.61
N ASN A 508 25.83 -0.83 -17.70
CA ASN A 508 24.93 -0.90 -18.86
C ASN A 508 25.58 -0.27 -20.10
N LYS A 509 24.87 -0.31 -21.23
CA LYS A 509 25.31 0.25 -22.52
C LYS A 509 25.70 1.74 -22.45
N ARG A 510 25.08 2.51 -21.55
CA ARG A 510 25.36 3.95 -21.33
C ARG A 510 26.49 4.21 -20.33
N ARG A 511 27.09 3.16 -19.76
CA ARG A 511 28.19 3.20 -18.77
C ARG A 511 27.78 3.57 -17.35
N ASN A 512 26.48 3.56 -17.04
CA ASN A 512 26.00 3.64 -15.66
C ASN A 512 26.35 2.35 -14.93
N ILE A 513 26.60 2.44 -13.62
CA ILE A 513 26.85 1.27 -12.78
C ILE A 513 25.50 0.62 -12.50
N VAL A 514 25.37 -0.66 -12.88
CA VAL A 514 24.18 -1.48 -12.66
C VAL A 514 24.30 -2.29 -11.38
N ASP A 515 25.47 -2.90 -11.19
CA ASP A 515 25.74 -3.71 -10.03
C ASP A 515 27.24 -3.64 -9.72
N LYS A 516 27.59 -3.86 -8.46
CA LYS A 516 28.96 -3.83 -7.98
C LYS A 516 29.13 -4.87 -6.89
N VAL A 517 30.09 -5.78 -7.09
CA VAL A 517 30.43 -6.79 -6.09
C VAL A 517 31.92 -6.84 -5.84
N SER A 518 32.29 -7.01 -4.57
CA SER A 518 33.67 -7.28 -4.16
C SER A 518 33.80 -8.75 -3.76
N TYR A 519 35.00 -9.32 -3.88
CA TYR A 519 35.31 -10.65 -3.36
C TYR A 519 36.73 -10.68 -2.78
N SER A 520 37.08 -11.72 -2.02
CA SER A 520 38.44 -11.89 -1.48
C SER A 520 38.82 -13.37 -1.46
N SER A 521 39.71 -13.79 -2.35
CA SER A 521 40.24 -15.16 -2.41
C SER A 521 41.28 -15.38 -1.31
N TYR A 522 41.13 -16.46 -0.53
CA TYR A 522 42.08 -16.87 0.52
C TYR A 522 43.16 -17.84 0.00
N GLY A 523 43.37 -17.90 -1.32
CA GLY A 523 44.36 -18.79 -1.93
C GLY A 523 44.00 -20.29 -1.88
N LEU A 524 42.73 -20.60 -1.62
CA LEU A 524 42.19 -21.95 -1.75
C LEU A 524 41.77 -22.19 -3.20
N PRO A 525 42.20 -23.29 -3.84
CA PRO A 525 41.64 -23.66 -5.13
C PRO A 525 40.15 -23.97 -4.90
N TRP A 526 39.26 -23.39 -5.73
CA TRP A 526 37.80 -23.63 -5.71
C TRP A 526 37.04 -22.79 -4.66
N SER A 527 37.13 -21.46 -4.75
CA SER A 527 36.35 -20.54 -3.89
C SER A 527 35.50 -19.60 -4.74
N ALA A 528 34.33 -20.07 -5.18
CA ALA A 528 33.32 -19.20 -5.77
C ALA A 528 32.62 -18.38 -4.69
N TRP A 529 32.37 -17.11 -5.01
CA TRP A 529 31.67 -16.15 -4.16
C TRP A 529 30.31 -15.88 -4.76
N GLU A 530 29.24 -16.20 -4.04
CA GLU A 530 27.88 -15.96 -4.49
C GLU A 530 27.19 -14.89 -3.66
N LYS A 531 26.26 -14.17 -4.28
CA LYS A 531 25.28 -13.36 -3.57
C LYS A 531 24.21 -14.22 -2.87
N ASN A 532 23.98 -15.46 -3.35
CA ASN A 532 22.94 -16.40 -2.92
C ASN A 532 21.53 -15.77 -2.94
N ASP A 533 21.08 -15.38 -4.12
CA ASP A 533 19.71 -14.88 -4.28
C ASP A 533 18.69 -16.00 -3.94
N PRO A 534 17.74 -15.74 -3.02
CA PRO A 534 16.74 -16.73 -2.58
C PRO A 534 15.80 -17.23 -3.69
N ARG A 535 15.80 -16.57 -4.85
CA ARG A 535 15.01 -16.92 -6.04
C ARG A 535 15.67 -17.98 -6.92
N ASN A 536 16.95 -18.29 -6.70
CA ASN A 536 17.64 -19.35 -7.43
C ASN A 536 17.42 -20.72 -6.74
N ARG A 537 16.38 -21.49 -7.12
CA ARG A 537 15.93 -22.69 -6.37
C ARG A 537 16.29 -24.07 -6.97
N GLU A 538 16.74 -24.18 -8.22
CA GLU A 538 17.19 -25.49 -8.77
C GLU A 538 18.68 -25.74 -8.50
N PHE A 539 18.99 -26.11 -7.27
CA PHE A 539 20.32 -26.61 -6.92
C PHE A 539 20.43 -28.10 -7.25
N ALA A 540 21.12 -28.47 -8.34
CA ALA A 540 21.23 -29.86 -8.76
C ALA A 540 22.65 -30.24 -9.19
N SER A 541 23.46 -30.78 -8.25
CA SER A 541 24.50 -31.81 -8.45
C SER A 541 25.30 -32.08 -7.14
N ILE A 542 26.38 -32.87 -7.16
CA ILE A 542 27.06 -33.52 -6.01
C ILE A 542 28.58 -33.20 -5.96
N LEU A 543 29.07 -32.16 -6.66
CA LEU A 543 30.50 -31.81 -6.66
C LEU A 543 30.87 -30.92 -5.45
N PRO A 544 31.91 -31.25 -4.67
CA PRO A 544 32.39 -30.40 -3.59
C PRO A 544 33.17 -29.18 -4.14
N GLY A 545 32.81 -27.96 -3.71
CA GLY A 545 33.59 -26.74 -4.01
C GLY A 545 32.83 -25.56 -4.62
N GLY A 546 31.52 -25.69 -4.88
CA GLY A 546 30.72 -24.60 -5.43
C GLY A 546 30.88 -24.46 -6.95
N SER A 547 29.75 -24.46 -7.66
CA SER A 547 29.72 -24.33 -9.12
C SER A 547 28.33 -23.83 -9.56
N PRO A 548 28.14 -23.46 -10.83
CA PRO A 548 26.88 -22.90 -11.29
C PRO A 548 25.70 -23.83 -10.96
N GLY A 549 24.74 -23.36 -10.18
CA GLY A 549 23.61 -24.15 -9.69
C GLY A 549 23.85 -24.88 -8.36
N PHE A 550 24.72 -24.38 -7.49
CA PHE A 550 24.93 -24.88 -6.11
C PHE A 550 24.92 -23.73 -5.10
N ARG A 551 24.55 -24.03 -3.84
CA ARG A 551 24.76 -23.09 -2.73
C ARG A 551 26.24 -23.06 -2.37
N ASN A 552 26.90 -21.94 -2.64
CA ASN A 552 28.32 -21.79 -2.36
C ASN A 552 28.64 -21.73 -0.87
N TRP A 553 29.86 -22.14 -0.51
CA TRP A 553 30.37 -22.07 0.87
C TRP A 553 30.86 -20.67 1.27
N PHE A 554 31.07 -19.79 0.29
CA PHE A 554 31.58 -18.43 0.50
C PHE A 554 30.60 -17.38 -0.04
N TRP A 555 30.22 -16.45 0.83
CA TRP A 555 29.32 -15.33 0.57
C TRP A 555 30.11 -14.09 0.18
N MET A 556 29.68 -13.34 -0.84
CA MET A 556 30.31 -12.05 -1.18
C MET A 556 30.49 -11.18 0.08
N PRO A 557 31.69 -10.61 0.37
CA PRO A 557 31.97 -9.98 1.66
C PRO A 557 31.11 -8.76 2.02
N GLU A 558 30.49 -8.14 1.01
CA GLU A 558 29.60 -6.99 1.17
C GLU A 558 28.12 -7.40 1.21
N VAL A 559 27.81 -8.67 0.94
CA VAL A 559 26.46 -9.25 0.98
C VAL A 559 26.33 -10.04 2.27
N GLY A 560 25.48 -9.56 3.20
CA GLY A 560 25.30 -10.19 4.50
C GLY A 560 24.78 -11.64 4.40
N GLU A 561 25.19 -12.49 5.34
CA GLU A 561 24.54 -13.80 5.52
C GLU A 561 23.12 -13.58 6.08
N GLY A 562 22.10 -14.00 5.34
CA GLY A 562 20.77 -14.19 5.92
C GLY A 562 20.87 -15.21 7.06
N LYS A 563 20.52 -14.82 8.29
CA LYS A 563 20.71 -15.63 9.50
C LYS A 563 19.81 -16.85 9.54
N ASN A 564 18.68 -16.84 8.83
CA ASN A 564 17.77 -17.98 8.69
C ASN A 564 16.87 -17.84 7.45
N LYS A 565 15.99 -18.83 7.21
CA LYS A 565 15.06 -18.87 6.08
C LYS A 565 14.07 -17.69 6.01
N ASN A 566 13.89 -16.95 7.10
CA ASN A 566 13.01 -15.77 7.20
C ASN A 566 13.81 -14.45 7.04
N ASP A 567 15.11 -14.50 6.69
CA ASP A 567 15.90 -13.30 6.39
C ASP A 567 15.95 -12.98 4.89
N TYR A 568 15.24 -13.76 4.08
CA TYR A 568 15.17 -13.59 2.63
C TYR A 568 13.79 -13.03 2.29
N SER A 569 13.74 -11.79 1.81
CA SER A 569 12.49 -11.19 1.34
C SER A 569 12.19 -11.57 -0.12
N SER A 570 10.91 -11.51 -0.51
CA SER A 570 10.57 -11.42 -1.92
C SER A 570 11.31 -10.22 -2.54
N PHE A 571 11.90 -10.44 -3.71
CA PHE A 571 12.59 -9.39 -4.45
C PHE A 571 11.72 -9.01 -5.62
N TYR A 572 11.20 -7.80 -5.56
CA TYR A 572 10.25 -7.25 -6.50
C TYR A 572 10.67 -5.82 -6.89
N VAL A 573 10.77 -5.58 -8.19
CA VAL A 573 10.97 -4.26 -8.79
C VAL A 573 9.84 -4.10 -9.80
N LYS A 574 8.95 -3.14 -9.55
CA LYS A 574 7.68 -3.00 -10.26
C LYS A 574 7.86 -2.34 -11.63
N ASP A 575 8.80 -1.40 -11.75
CA ASP A 575 8.98 -0.48 -12.89
C ASP A 575 7.72 0.37 -13.16
N LYS A 576 6.87 0.58 -12.14
CA LYS A 576 5.58 1.28 -12.25
C LYS A 576 5.27 2.07 -10.99
N PRO A 577 4.45 3.12 -11.06
CA PRO A 577 4.01 3.88 -9.89
C PRO A 577 3.53 3.01 -8.73
N PHE A 578 3.74 3.52 -7.52
CA PHE A 578 3.15 2.96 -6.31
C PHE A 578 1.63 3.17 -6.35
N ALA A 579 0.87 2.10 -6.24
CA ALA A 579 -0.59 2.15 -6.11
C ALA A 579 -0.99 2.60 -4.71
N ASN A 580 -0.25 2.17 -3.69
CA ASN A 580 -0.50 2.55 -2.32
C ASN A 580 0.79 2.66 -1.51
N ILE A 581 0.72 3.35 -0.38
CA ILE A 581 1.91 3.55 0.45
C ILE A 581 2.41 2.25 1.12
N GLY A 582 1.58 1.20 1.20
CA GLY A 582 1.97 -0.10 1.71
C GLY A 582 2.91 -0.88 0.78
N GLU A 583 2.94 -0.58 -0.52
CA GLU A 583 3.92 -1.14 -1.46
C GLU A 583 5.37 -0.73 -1.11
N ILE A 584 5.57 0.23 -0.20
CA ILE A 584 6.89 0.53 0.36
C ILE A 584 7.55 -0.70 1.03
N GLY A 585 6.75 -1.68 1.45
CA GLY A 585 7.20 -2.96 1.97
C GLY A 585 7.95 -3.84 0.95
N PHE A 586 7.84 -3.55 -0.36
CA PHE A 586 8.66 -4.21 -1.39
C PHE A 586 10.05 -3.59 -1.54
N ILE A 587 10.30 -2.42 -0.94
CA ILE A 587 11.54 -1.69 -1.16
C ILE A 587 12.67 -2.29 -0.34
N HIS A 588 13.69 -2.74 -1.06
CA HIS A 588 14.94 -3.22 -0.47
C HIS A 588 15.65 -2.11 0.30
N CYS A 589 16.03 -2.39 1.54
CA CYS A 589 16.89 -1.53 2.34
C CYS A 589 18.33 -2.07 2.43
N GLU A 590 18.49 -3.38 2.22
CA GLU A 590 19.74 -4.13 2.10
C GLU A 590 19.55 -5.20 1.01
N GLU A 591 20.63 -5.83 0.53
CA GLU A 591 20.65 -6.69 -0.67
C GLU A 591 19.52 -7.75 -0.74
N TRP A 592 19.04 -8.26 0.42
CA TRP A 592 17.98 -9.27 0.52
C TRP A 592 16.91 -8.98 1.58
N ARG A 593 16.82 -7.72 2.01
CA ARG A 593 15.91 -7.32 3.08
C ARG A 593 15.13 -6.08 2.66
N THR A 594 13.81 -6.22 2.61
CA THR A 594 12.91 -5.09 2.45
C THR A 594 12.66 -4.33 3.75
N ILE A 595 12.03 -3.17 3.63
CA ILE A 595 11.44 -2.42 4.73
C ILE A 595 10.41 -3.34 5.42
N ARG A 596 10.50 -3.54 6.73
CA ARG A 596 9.57 -4.43 7.44
C ARG A 596 8.40 -3.65 7.97
N LEU A 597 7.20 -3.92 7.45
CA LEU A 597 5.95 -3.34 7.93
C LEU A 597 5.31 -4.28 8.96
N GLU A 598 5.98 -4.47 10.11
CA GLU A 598 5.53 -5.37 11.18
C GLU A 598 5.79 -4.79 12.58
N GLN A 599 5.38 -5.51 13.62
CA GLN A 599 5.66 -5.13 15.00
C GLN A 599 7.17 -4.94 15.25
N GLY A 600 7.56 -3.70 15.54
CA GLY A 600 8.97 -3.32 15.77
C GLY A 600 9.78 -3.08 14.50
N GLY A 601 9.14 -3.12 13.32
CA GLY A 601 9.70 -2.76 12.02
C GLY A 601 9.73 -1.24 11.78
N GLU A 602 9.91 -0.87 10.50
CA GLU A 602 10.16 0.50 10.04
C GLU A 602 8.88 1.23 9.55
N TRP A 603 7.71 0.88 10.07
CA TRP A 603 6.40 1.40 9.63
C TRP A 603 6.19 2.91 9.87
N GLN A 604 7.02 3.58 10.68
CA GLN A 604 6.92 5.04 10.91
C GLN A 604 7.13 5.85 9.62
N ILE A 605 7.79 5.26 8.61
CA ILE A 605 7.91 5.83 7.28
C ILE A 605 6.57 6.21 6.65
N LEU A 606 5.52 5.42 6.93
CA LEU A 606 4.20 5.54 6.32
C LEU A 606 3.52 6.88 6.62
N ASP A 607 3.86 7.51 7.75
CA ASP A 607 3.30 8.81 8.11
C ASP A 607 3.84 9.96 7.22
N LYS A 608 5.02 9.78 6.62
CA LYS A 608 5.71 10.80 5.82
C LYS A 608 5.38 10.77 4.33
N ILE A 609 4.73 9.71 3.86
CA ILE A 609 4.59 9.42 2.44
C ILE A 609 3.13 9.34 2.01
N THR A 610 2.88 9.60 0.74
CA THR A 610 1.55 9.52 0.12
C THR A 610 1.71 9.14 -1.35
N VAL A 611 0.67 8.59 -1.96
CA VAL A 611 0.57 8.43 -3.42
C VAL A 611 -0.41 9.44 -4.03
N ALA A 612 -1.18 10.15 -3.20
CA ALA A 612 -2.16 11.13 -3.65
C ALA A 612 -1.50 12.27 -4.43
N ASP A 613 -2.10 12.63 -5.56
CA ASP A 613 -1.62 13.68 -6.43
C ASP A 613 -2.75 14.65 -6.84
N PRO A 614 -2.52 15.97 -6.80
CA PRO A 614 -1.43 16.63 -6.07
C PRO A 614 -1.59 16.44 -4.55
N PRO A 615 -0.49 16.33 -3.78
CA PRO A 615 -0.53 16.04 -2.34
C PRO A 615 -1.24 17.13 -1.52
N GLU A 616 -1.41 18.34 -2.06
CA GLU A 616 -2.14 19.44 -1.43
C GLU A 616 -3.66 19.28 -1.45
N LYS A 617 -4.20 18.44 -2.33
CA LYS A 617 -5.64 18.17 -2.38
C LYS A 617 -6.02 17.20 -1.25
N PRO A 618 -7.10 17.49 -0.48
CA PRO A 618 -7.58 16.56 0.53
C PRO A 618 -8.15 15.29 -0.08
N VAL A 619 -7.81 14.14 0.50
CA VAL A 619 -8.31 12.83 0.07
C VAL A 619 -9.66 12.56 0.76
N GLN A 620 -10.73 12.44 -0.03
CA GLN A 620 -12.07 12.19 0.49
C GLN A 620 -12.24 10.72 0.91
N GLY A 621 -13.07 10.46 1.92
CA GLY A 621 -13.58 9.12 2.20
C GLY A 621 -12.72 8.20 3.07
N ARG A 622 -11.54 8.64 3.52
CA ARG A 622 -10.74 7.85 4.48
C ARG A 622 -11.48 7.63 5.79
N ILE A 623 -11.37 6.42 6.33
CA ILE A 623 -12.04 6.00 7.57
C ILE A 623 -11.09 6.16 8.77
N ASN A 624 -11.55 6.85 9.81
CA ASN A 624 -10.80 6.95 11.07
C ASN A 624 -10.92 5.65 11.88
N ILE A 625 -9.83 4.89 11.96
CA ILE A 625 -9.81 3.58 12.63
C ILE A 625 -9.92 3.65 14.17
N ASN A 626 -9.68 4.83 14.76
CA ASN A 626 -9.80 5.05 16.21
C ASN A 626 -11.26 5.24 16.66
N THR A 627 -12.15 5.64 15.75
CA THR A 627 -13.54 6.03 16.04
C THR A 627 -14.57 5.20 15.27
N ALA A 628 -14.16 4.54 14.18
CA ALA A 628 -15.05 3.71 13.35
C ALA A 628 -15.67 2.54 14.14
N SER A 629 -16.95 2.28 13.86
CA SER A 629 -17.64 1.13 14.43
C SER A 629 -17.14 -0.16 13.80
N LYS A 630 -17.42 -1.29 14.47
CA LYS A 630 -17.06 -2.62 13.97
C LYS A 630 -17.54 -2.87 12.53
N GLN A 631 -18.77 -2.48 12.25
CA GLN A 631 -19.41 -2.70 10.96
C GLN A 631 -18.84 -1.78 9.86
N VAL A 632 -18.39 -0.58 10.22
CA VAL A 632 -17.69 0.32 9.27
C VAL A 632 -16.29 -0.22 8.98
N LEU A 633 -15.57 -0.75 9.98
CA LEU A 633 -14.29 -1.40 9.76
C LEU A 633 -14.40 -2.64 8.87
N GLU A 634 -15.47 -3.42 9.00
CA GLU A 634 -15.76 -4.58 8.13
C GLU A 634 -16.07 -4.19 6.66
N ALA A 635 -16.24 -2.90 6.37
CA ALA A 635 -16.37 -2.41 4.99
C ALA A 635 -15.03 -2.23 4.26
N LEU A 636 -13.93 -2.33 5.01
CA LEU A 636 -12.59 -2.22 4.48
C LEU A 636 -12.08 -3.59 3.96
N PRO A 637 -11.31 -3.61 2.87
CA PRO A 637 -10.76 -4.84 2.30
C PRO A 637 -9.94 -5.65 3.32
N GLY A 638 -10.15 -6.97 3.33
CA GLY A 638 -9.38 -7.89 4.18
C GLY A 638 -9.70 -7.82 5.68
N ILE A 639 -10.61 -6.94 6.13
CA ILE A 639 -11.05 -6.83 7.53
C ILE A 639 -12.29 -7.67 7.76
N ASP A 640 -12.15 -8.73 8.55
CA ASP A 640 -13.29 -9.53 9.04
C ASP A 640 -13.69 -9.16 10.47
N SER A 641 -14.73 -9.80 10.98
CA SER A 641 -15.22 -9.58 12.34
C SER A 641 -14.20 -9.84 13.45
N ILE A 642 -13.16 -10.64 13.21
CA ILE A 642 -12.14 -10.92 14.23
C ILE A 642 -11.10 -9.80 14.20
N LEU A 643 -10.66 -9.39 13.01
CA LEU A 643 -9.72 -8.30 12.83
C LEU A 643 -10.31 -6.94 13.23
N SER A 644 -11.57 -6.66 12.88
CA SER A 644 -12.26 -5.44 13.31
C SER A 644 -12.32 -5.33 14.84
N GLN A 645 -12.63 -6.43 15.52
CA GLN A 645 -12.62 -6.48 16.98
C GLN A 645 -11.22 -6.30 17.56
N ALA A 646 -10.18 -6.84 16.91
CA ALA A 646 -8.80 -6.66 17.33
C ALA A 646 -8.34 -5.20 17.22
N ILE A 647 -8.73 -4.49 16.15
CA ILE A 647 -8.48 -3.05 15.95
C ILE A 647 -9.13 -2.24 17.08
N ILE A 648 -10.42 -2.46 17.34
CA ILE A 648 -11.15 -1.77 18.42
C ILE A 648 -10.52 -2.07 19.79
N ASN A 649 -10.20 -3.33 20.06
CA ASN A 649 -9.60 -3.71 21.33
C ASN A 649 -8.22 -3.11 21.55
N TYR A 650 -7.42 -2.96 20.48
CA TYR A 650 -6.12 -2.30 20.55
C TYR A 650 -6.29 -0.85 20.98
N GLY A 651 -7.16 -0.08 20.30
CA GLY A 651 -7.47 1.31 20.66
C GLY A 651 -8.00 1.45 22.09
N ASN A 652 -8.82 0.50 22.55
CA ASN A 652 -9.38 0.49 23.90
C ASN A 652 -8.38 0.07 25.00
N SER A 653 -7.24 -0.54 24.64
CA SER A 653 -6.30 -1.08 25.61
C SER A 653 -5.56 0.04 26.36
N LYS A 654 -6.09 0.42 27.53
CA LYS A 654 -5.51 1.44 28.45
C LYS A 654 -5.22 2.81 27.80
N LYS A 655 -6.06 3.27 26.86
CA LYS A 655 -5.92 4.58 26.16
C LYS A 655 -4.69 4.65 25.25
N ARG A 656 -4.49 3.64 24.41
CA ARG A 656 -3.48 3.69 23.34
C ARG A 656 -4.21 3.75 21.99
N PRO A 657 -4.71 4.93 21.57
CA PRO A 657 -5.18 5.12 20.20
C PRO A 657 -4.02 4.95 19.21
N PHE A 658 -4.35 4.74 17.95
CA PHE A 658 -3.38 4.82 16.87
C PHE A 658 -3.04 6.28 16.62
N ASN A 659 -1.79 6.67 16.85
CA ASN A 659 -1.34 8.04 16.59
C ASN A 659 -1.12 8.29 15.09
N GLU A 660 -0.64 7.26 14.39
CA GLU A 660 -0.34 7.27 12.96
C GLU A 660 -0.77 5.94 12.34
N ILE A 661 -1.10 5.96 11.05
CA ILE A 661 -1.70 4.80 10.35
C ILE A 661 -0.85 3.52 10.45
N GLY A 662 0.48 3.66 10.46
CA GLY A 662 1.39 2.52 10.53
C GLY A 662 1.35 1.77 11.86
N GLU A 663 0.85 2.37 12.94
CA GLU A 663 0.71 1.68 14.23
C GLU A 663 -0.29 0.51 14.17
N ILE A 664 -1.18 0.47 13.17
CA ILE A 664 -2.11 -0.64 12.96
C ILE A 664 -1.36 -1.97 12.77
N LEU A 665 -0.15 -1.94 12.20
CA LEU A 665 0.73 -3.11 11.98
C LEU A 665 1.21 -3.77 13.28
N GLN A 666 0.97 -3.15 14.44
CA GLN A 666 1.20 -3.76 15.75
C GLN A 666 0.18 -4.86 16.08
N ILE A 667 -0.96 -4.91 15.37
CA ILE A 667 -1.95 -5.97 15.51
C ILE A 667 -1.48 -7.19 14.73
N LEU A 668 -1.01 -8.22 15.45
CA LEU A 668 -0.48 -9.46 14.84
C LEU A 668 -1.43 -10.14 13.84
N LEU A 669 -2.74 -9.94 13.98
CA LEU A 669 -3.74 -10.53 13.10
C LEU A 669 -3.76 -9.91 11.69
N LEU A 670 -3.15 -8.74 11.46
CA LEU A 670 -2.94 -8.21 10.10
C LEU A 670 -2.00 -9.09 9.28
N ALA A 671 -0.97 -9.66 9.92
CA ALA A 671 0.01 -10.51 9.26
C ALA A 671 -0.44 -11.97 9.09
N ARG A 672 -1.75 -12.24 9.22
CA ARG A 672 -2.30 -13.61 9.24
C ARG A 672 -2.19 -14.38 7.93
N LEU A 673 -2.09 -13.68 6.79
CA LEU A 673 -1.92 -14.33 5.49
C LEU A 673 -0.54 -14.95 5.43
N GLY A 674 0.51 -14.18 5.76
CA GLY A 674 1.86 -14.72 5.86
C GLY A 674 2.16 -15.55 7.14
N SER A 675 1.19 -16.28 7.68
CA SER A 675 1.34 -17.20 8.82
C SER A 675 0.31 -18.35 8.80
N ASN A 676 -0.32 -18.62 7.66
CA ASN A 676 -1.39 -19.61 7.53
C ASN A 676 -0.94 -20.91 6.83
N GLY A 677 0.32 -20.98 6.36
CA GLY A 677 0.91 -22.12 5.67
C GLY A 677 0.45 -22.28 4.23
N LYS A 678 -0.09 -21.24 3.61
CA LYS A 678 -0.49 -21.20 2.19
C LYS A 678 0.31 -20.14 1.45
N ASP A 679 0.44 -20.40 0.17
CA ASP A 679 0.92 -19.48 -0.85
C ASP A 679 -0.31 -18.70 -1.35
N ASP A 680 -0.61 -17.57 -0.70
CA ASP A 680 -1.81 -16.78 -0.89
C ASP A 680 -1.77 -15.96 -2.20
N ASP A 681 -0.59 -15.55 -2.66
CA ASP A 681 -0.39 -14.83 -3.93
C ASP A 681 0.03 -15.74 -5.11
N LYS A 682 0.36 -17.01 -4.82
CA LYS A 682 0.69 -18.08 -5.79
C LYS A 682 2.00 -17.85 -6.53
N ASP A 683 2.93 -17.14 -5.90
CA ASP A 683 4.25 -16.89 -6.47
C ASP A 683 5.23 -18.07 -6.25
N GLY A 684 4.81 -19.08 -5.48
CA GLY A 684 5.57 -20.28 -5.14
C GLY A 684 6.29 -20.20 -3.78
N TYR A 685 6.03 -19.16 -3.01
CA TYR A 685 6.55 -18.93 -1.67
C TYR A 685 5.38 -19.01 -0.67
N THR A 686 5.67 -19.12 0.62
CA THR A 686 4.63 -19.41 1.62
C THR A 686 5.03 -18.75 2.92
N ASP A 687 4.11 -18.01 3.49
CA ASP A 687 4.28 -17.27 4.74
C ASP A 687 5.41 -16.21 4.69
N GLU A 688 5.57 -15.52 3.56
CA GLU A 688 6.62 -14.50 3.36
C GLU A 688 6.16 -13.05 3.64
N GLU A 689 7.08 -12.09 3.54
CA GLU A 689 6.87 -10.69 3.92
C GLU A 689 5.66 -10.04 3.22
N ASP A 690 5.54 -10.21 1.91
CA ASP A 690 4.48 -9.56 1.13
C ASP A 690 3.09 -10.09 1.44
N GLU A 691 2.95 -11.38 1.78
CA GLU A 691 1.73 -11.96 2.32
C GLU A 691 1.41 -11.40 3.71
N ARG A 692 2.42 -11.23 4.58
CA ARG A 692 2.24 -10.58 5.90
C ARG A 692 1.75 -9.14 5.76
N GLU A 693 2.14 -8.46 4.68
CA GLU A 693 1.83 -7.06 4.44
C GLU A 693 0.61 -6.85 3.53
N ALA A 694 0.09 -7.89 2.90
CA ALA A 694 -0.98 -7.81 1.89
C ALA A 694 -2.26 -7.15 2.39
N ILE A 695 -2.71 -7.46 3.61
CA ILE A 695 -3.90 -6.81 4.19
C ILE A 695 -3.62 -5.33 4.45
N PHE A 696 -2.44 -4.98 4.96
CA PHE A 696 -2.12 -3.57 5.20
C PHE A 696 -2.01 -2.79 3.89
N ARG A 697 -1.41 -3.38 2.86
CA ARG A 697 -1.26 -2.79 1.52
C ARG A 697 -2.60 -2.30 0.97
N SER A 698 -3.62 -3.17 0.98
CA SER A 698 -4.96 -2.83 0.51
C SER A 698 -5.71 -1.82 1.39
N LEU A 699 -5.29 -1.61 2.64
CA LEU A 699 -5.91 -0.66 3.57
C LEU A 699 -5.25 0.71 3.57
N SER A 700 -3.98 0.78 3.21
CA SER A 700 -3.07 1.87 3.61
C SER A 700 -3.50 3.26 3.12
N ASN A 701 -4.21 3.38 2.00
CA ASN A 701 -4.77 4.63 1.50
C ASN A 701 -6.23 4.90 1.92
N LEU A 702 -6.92 3.90 2.49
CA LEU A 702 -8.34 3.93 2.83
C LEU A 702 -8.60 4.38 4.28
N ILE A 703 -7.56 4.35 5.11
CA ILE A 703 -7.65 4.63 6.55
C ILE A 703 -6.95 5.92 6.94
N THR A 704 -7.36 6.49 8.06
CA THR A 704 -6.70 7.61 8.73
C THR A 704 -6.80 7.45 10.26
N THR A 705 -6.03 8.23 10.99
CA THR A 705 -6.14 8.38 12.46
C THR A 705 -6.69 9.74 12.86
N ARG A 706 -6.95 10.62 11.88
CA ARG A 706 -7.35 12.02 12.07
C ARG A 706 -8.64 12.35 11.35
N SER A 707 -9.36 13.28 11.94
CA SER A 707 -10.67 13.71 11.49
C SER A 707 -10.74 15.23 11.39
N ASN A 708 -11.46 15.70 10.39
CA ASN A 708 -11.64 17.13 10.12
C ASN A 708 -13.09 17.59 10.31
N CYS A 709 -14.05 16.68 10.23
CA CYS A 709 -15.47 16.97 10.29
C CYS A 709 -16.14 16.22 11.43
N PHE A 710 -16.98 16.93 12.17
CA PHE A 710 -17.61 16.42 13.38
C PHE A 710 -19.08 16.84 13.45
N THR A 711 -19.96 15.90 13.79
CA THR A 711 -21.37 16.19 14.08
C THR A 711 -21.55 16.52 15.55
N VAL A 712 -22.22 17.65 15.81
CA VAL A 712 -22.57 18.13 17.14
C VAL A 712 -24.09 18.27 17.22
N ILE A 713 -24.71 17.70 18.25
CA ILE A 713 -26.08 18.03 18.62
C ILE A 713 -26.04 18.77 19.96
N SER A 714 -26.47 20.03 19.97
CA SER A 714 -26.60 20.81 21.19
C SER A 714 -28.06 20.99 21.58
N ARG A 715 -28.38 20.69 22.84
CA ARG A 715 -29.68 20.97 23.46
C ARG A 715 -29.51 22.08 24.47
N GLY A 716 -30.22 23.18 24.27
CA GLY A 716 -30.38 24.28 25.21
C GLY A 716 -31.74 24.19 25.92
N GLU A 717 -31.72 24.33 27.24
CA GLU A 717 -32.89 24.21 28.10
C GLU A 717 -32.96 25.40 29.05
N VAL A 718 -34.14 26.02 29.17
CA VAL A 718 -34.43 27.02 30.20
C VAL A 718 -35.18 26.33 31.33
N VAL A 719 -34.67 26.48 32.56
CA VAL A 719 -35.17 25.82 33.77
C VAL A 719 -35.69 26.88 34.74
N LYS A 720 -36.97 26.77 35.13
CA LYS A 720 -37.59 27.62 36.18
C LYS A 720 -38.30 26.72 37.19
N ASN A 721 -38.06 26.96 38.48
CA ASN A 721 -38.62 26.13 39.56
C ASN A 721 -38.38 24.62 39.38
N ASP A 722 -37.16 24.25 38.95
CA ASP A 722 -36.77 22.86 38.63
C ASP A 722 -37.53 22.19 37.47
N GLU A 723 -38.34 22.93 36.71
CA GLU A 723 -39.02 22.46 35.49
C GLU A 723 -38.42 23.08 34.23
N ILE A 724 -38.30 22.28 33.16
CA ILE A 724 -37.88 22.76 31.84
C ILE A 724 -39.07 23.49 31.21
N VAL A 725 -38.94 24.80 31.02
CA VAL A 725 -40.01 25.65 30.47
C VAL A 725 -39.87 25.88 28.96
N ALA A 726 -38.68 25.66 28.41
CA ALA A 726 -38.41 25.70 26.98
C ALA A 726 -37.17 24.86 26.64
N GLU A 727 -37.21 24.16 25.52
CA GLU A 727 -36.10 23.38 24.96
C GLU A 727 -35.88 23.71 23.48
N ARG A 728 -34.62 23.73 23.06
CA ARG A 728 -34.23 23.80 21.64
C ARG A 728 -33.04 22.90 21.37
N LYS A 729 -33.07 22.23 20.22
CA LYS A 729 -32.02 21.32 19.74
C LYS A 729 -31.47 21.80 18.41
N ILE A 730 -30.15 21.87 18.29
CA ILE A 730 -29.44 22.26 17.06
C ILE A 730 -28.48 21.13 16.68
N LYS A 731 -28.56 20.65 15.44
CA LYS A 731 -27.57 19.75 14.84
C LYS A 731 -26.68 20.54 13.89
N ALA A 732 -25.37 20.43 14.06
CA ALA A 732 -24.39 21.06 13.18
C ALA A 732 -23.29 20.07 12.78
N VAL A 733 -22.72 20.25 11.58
CA VAL A 733 -21.47 19.58 11.17
C VAL A 733 -20.38 20.65 11.11
N ILE A 734 -19.37 20.51 11.96
CA ILE A 734 -18.25 21.43 12.10
C ILE A 734 -17.05 20.88 11.34
N ASP A 735 -16.47 21.67 10.45
CA ASP A 735 -15.23 21.41 9.72
C ASP A 735 -14.08 22.19 10.34
N ARG A 736 -13.38 21.54 11.29
CA ARG A 736 -12.17 22.08 11.94
C ARG A 736 -10.97 22.10 10.98
N GLY A 737 -11.04 21.36 9.88
CA GLY A 737 -9.99 21.32 8.90
C GLY A 737 -9.86 22.64 8.11
N SER A 738 -10.93 23.40 7.99
CA SER A 738 -10.89 24.73 7.38
C SER A 738 -10.38 25.82 8.34
N LEU A 739 -9.65 26.81 7.81
CA LEU A 739 -9.26 28.02 8.55
C LEU A 739 -9.84 29.27 7.87
N PRO A 740 -10.75 30.02 8.52
CA PRO A 740 -11.37 29.74 9.83
C PRO A 740 -12.23 28.46 9.80
N ILE A 741 -12.49 27.88 10.97
CA ILE A 741 -13.41 26.73 11.14
C ILE A 741 -14.78 27.08 10.56
N LYS A 742 -15.38 26.14 9.83
CA LYS A 742 -16.67 26.34 9.14
C LYS A 742 -17.73 25.39 9.67
N ILE A 743 -18.97 25.86 9.71
CA ILE A 743 -20.14 24.99 9.88
C ILE A 743 -20.63 24.61 8.48
N LYS A 744 -20.53 23.32 8.13
CA LYS A 744 -20.92 22.77 6.82
C LYS A 744 -22.42 22.48 6.73
N TYR A 745 -23.02 22.14 7.86
CA TYR A 745 -24.43 21.82 7.98
C TYR A 745 -24.97 22.43 9.27
N TYR A 746 -26.18 22.98 9.21
CA TYR A 746 -26.87 23.54 10.37
C TYR A 746 -28.37 23.26 10.26
N ARG A 747 -28.95 22.67 11.30
CA ARG A 747 -30.39 22.41 11.37
C ARG A 747 -30.90 22.51 12.79
N GLU A 748 -31.93 23.32 12.99
CA GLU A 748 -32.74 23.29 14.20
C GLU A 748 -33.68 22.08 14.15
N LEU A 749 -33.60 21.23 15.18
CA LEU A 749 -34.44 20.04 15.30
C LEU A 749 -35.74 20.45 16.01
N SER A 750 -36.88 20.07 15.44
CA SER A 750 -38.18 20.27 16.08
C SER A 750 -38.32 19.37 17.30
N GLU A 751 -39.07 19.84 18.31
CA GLU A 751 -39.65 18.95 19.31
C GLU A 751 -40.65 18.04 18.56
N ASP A 752 -40.34 16.75 18.47
CA ASP A 752 -41.25 15.73 17.91
C ASP A 752 -42.46 15.47 18.82
#